data_AF-A0AAE4YZZ2-F1
#
_entry.id   AF-A0AAE4YZZ2-F1
#
_cell.length_a   1.000
_cell.length_b   1.000
_cell.length_c   1.000
_cell.angle_alpha   90.00
_cell.angle_beta   90.00
_cell.angle_gamma   90.00
#
_symmetry.space_group_name_H-M   'P 1'
#
loop_
_entity.id
_entity.type
_entity.pdbx_description
1 polymer ?
#
loop_
_entity_poly.entity_id
_entity_poly.type
_entity_poly.pdbx_seq_one_letter_code
_entity_poly.pdbx_strand_id
1 'polypeptide(L)'
;MKEKTEIKQGYIPTIEEMQNRYEDDLRKEALKSLEYENNKKIEEQGAFFKAFRKFEERDYDIPPDSKKNNVYYEKYKTYVEEETENKGKKIQEIENSIGYEQFFLSWERRVNSESNNYSHYGSNSATRYRVDCIKRLEKELETILENSPEAWEFYYKRQLTSDIETQHQQRLVTVPYVVKAKQKVIDSLNLGVPVYIVGHLGSGKTQLATEAALDFTIQNRIQRELEDKMEDWFSRNPSATEKDAIEKFEEFNEERKLYYKNILTNGSKDEIESLQPLFISGSHNLTYEDMFVEKTLTLKHSFSKGSYSDYLNMIIGDFYEWMDEHRTRLEKMTDEEQLQLKIQIWKSFSDLLVASNSAFGTEIKKIEREILIAVKEGRPVIVDELNTIAMQNLIALNDILQRHAGNTAYITGVGPVLIKPGFGFIGTGNLSSQMVNYEGTNELNPAFKSRFVTIEYNYVPQNTIGSLEDQELPEKNELFRIIIARLTDRNGNIHLPNSKRTLEELFRFSQLCRVTQNVFMGKWKDDEAQEDCGIDELELRESVLSIRNILHVLDNWNKGEEKDLSKALWDGFISSITYPDDQNYILSQAVRFGFFPMGEGWKVETKGIGEATTTYDEIRTRPYHYVRPLTETLSYLDVVHLIFGKGTPRKTLPKGLKETFEAAIDDSSRIDAIEYQKLDQQLFHLEHSKDLLEYLEDNGEEK
;
A
#
# COMPACT_ATOMS: atom_id res chain seq x y z
N MET A 1 10.52 59.14 -33.28
CA MET A 1 11.65 58.20 -33.18
C MET A 1 11.22 57.08 -32.26
N LYS A 2 10.84 55.94 -32.83
CA LYS A 2 10.55 54.70 -32.10
C LYS A 2 11.81 53.85 -32.20
N GLU A 3 12.54 53.69 -31.10
CA GLU A 3 13.61 52.70 -31.03
C GLU A 3 12.96 51.32 -30.98
N LYS A 4 13.13 50.57 -32.06
CA LYS A 4 12.92 49.13 -32.10
C LYS A 4 14.02 48.51 -31.24
N THR A 5 13.66 47.90 -30.13
CA THR A 5 14.52 46.96 -29.42
C THR A 5 14.62 45.70 -30.28
N GLU A 6 15.69 45.62 -31.08
CA GLU A 6 16.11 44.39 -31.77
C GLU A 6 16.40 43.32 -30.73
N ILE A 7 15.47 42.36 -30.59
CA ILE A 7 15.68 41.15 -29.81
C ILE A 7 16.67 40.30 -30.60
N LYS A 8 17.91 40.19 -30.11
CA LYS A 8 18.92 39.28 -30.68
C LYS A 8 18.32 37.88 -30.80
N GLN A 9 18.20 37.39 -32.04
CA GLN A 9 17.74 36.04 -32.36
C GLN A 9 18.65 35.02 -31.67
N GLY A 10 18.17 34.50 -30.54
CA GLY A 10 18.82 33.42 -29.81
C GLY A 10 18.63 32.10 -30.53
N TYR A 11 19.68 31.28 -30.54
CA TYR A 11 19.70 29.87 -30.94
C TYR A 11 18.37 29.16 -30.64
N ILE A 12 17.76 28.59 -31.68
CA ILE A 12 16.57 27.75 -31.60
C ILE A 12 17.01 26.36 -31.10
N PRO A 13 16.63 25.95 -29.87
CA PRO A 13 17.01 24.66 -29.33
C PRO A 13 16.20 23.53 -29.97
N THR A 14 16.78 22.33 -30.06
CA THR A 14 16.03 21.13 -30.49
C THR A 14 15.05 20.67 -29.40
N ILE A 15 14.10 19.79 -29.75
CA ILE A 15 13.16 19.20 -28.78
C ILE A 15 13.91 18.46 -27.68
N GLU A 16 14.92 17.66 -28.05
CA GLU A 16 15.76 16.91 -27.11
C GLU A 16 16.54 17.84 -26.18
N GLU A 17 17.09 18.95 -26.70
CA GLU A 17 17.76 19.95 -25.87
C GLU A 17 16.81 20.67 -24.91
N MET A 18 15.56 20.93 -25.30
CA MET A 18 14.55 21.50 -24.42
C MET A 18 14.10 20.51 -23.34
N GLN A 19 13.97 19.22 -23.68
CA GLN A 19 13.65 18.14 -22.75
C GLN A 19 14.77 17.95 -21.72
N ASN A 20 16.02 17.81 -22.16
CA ASN A 20 17.16 17.66 -21.25
C ASN A 20 17.29 18.86 -20.30
N ARG A 21 17.04 20.07 -20.78
CA ARG A 21 17.02 21.27 -19.92
C ARG A 21 15.89 21.25 -18.90
N TYR A 22 14.71 20.74 -19.29
CA TYR A 22 13.57 20.60 -18.38
C TYR A 22 13.88 19.58 -17.27
N GLU A 23 14.46 18.43 -17.61
CA GLU A 23 14.90 17.44 -16.62
C GLU A 23 15.95 18.02 -15.65
N ASP A 24 16.94 18.74 -16.16
CA ASP A 24 17.96 19.38 -15.33
C ASP A 24 17.37 20.46 -14.39
N ASP A 25 16.36 21.19 -14.85
CA ASP A 25 15.65 22.16 -14.01
C ASP A 25 14.86 21.47 -12.89
N LEU A 26 14.19 20.35 -13.18
CA LEU A 26 13.52 19.54 -12.16
C LEU A 26 14.50 18.98 -11.11
N ARG A 27 15.69 18.52 -11.54
CA ARG A 27 16.74 18.08 -10.61
C ARG A 27 17.23 19.22 -9.72
N LYS A 28 17.35 20.44 -10.26
CA LYS A 28 17.69 21.65 -9.49
C LYS A 28 16.57 22.06 -8.51
N GLU A 29 15.30 21.96 -8.92
CA GLU A 29 14.14 22.22 -8.06
C GLU A 29 14.02 21.20 -6.92
N ALA A 30 14.28 19.92 -7.19
CA ALA A 30 14.35 18.85 -6.19
C ALA A 30 15.43 19.14 -5.13
N LEU A 31 16.62 19.55 -5.54
CA LEU A 31 17.70 19.96 -4.64
C LEU A 31 17.29 21.10 -3.70
N LYS A 32 16.64 22.14 -4.23
CA LYS A 32 16.16 23.28 -3.43
C LYS A 32 15.07 22.87 -2.45
N SER A 33 14.16 21.99 -2.88
CA SER A 33 13.06 21.48 -2.05
C SER A 33 13.58 20.67 -0.86
N LEU A 34 14.60 19.83 -1.07
CA LEU A 34 15.26 19.09 0.00
C LEU A 34 15.86 20.01 1.08
N GLU A 35 16.51 21.10 0.66
CA GLU A 35 17.08 22.07 1.60
C GLU A 35 16.00 22.76 2.43
N TYR A 36 14.86 23.10 1.80
CA TYR A 36 13.72 23.71 2.47
C TYR A 36 13.03 22.77 3.46
N GLU A 37 12.73 21.53 3.08
CA GLU A 37 12.08 20.55 3.95
C GLU A 37 12.92 20.22 5.18
N ASN A 38 14.23 20.06 5.00
CA ASN A 38 15.15 19.86 6.11
C ASN A 38 15.09 21.01 7.11
N ASN A 39 14.91 22.25 6.64
CA ASN A 39 14.86 23.43 7.52
C ASN A 39 13.55 23.53 8.32
N LYS A 40 12.42 23.02 7.81
CA LYS A 40 11.10 23.14 8.47
C LYS A 40 11.02 22.42 9.83
N LYS A 41 11.54 21.18 9.94
CA LYS A 41 11.60 20.45 11.23
C LYS A 41 12.69 20.97 12.17
N ILE A 42 13.61 21.78 11.65
CA ILE A 42 14.74 22.32 12.40
C ILE A 42 14.36 23.61 13.12
N GLU A 43 13.36 24.33 12.64
CA GLU A 43 12.82 25.50 13.33
C GLU A 43 12.32 25.14 14.75
N GLU A 44 11.81 23.92 14.93
CA GLU A 44 11.37 23.34 16.21
C GLU A 44 12.53 22.90 17.12
N GLN A 45 13.77 22.83 16.61
CA GLN A 45 14.95 22.42 17.38
C GLN A 45 15.62 23.61 18.09
N GLY A 46 16.32 23.31 19.19
CA GLY A 46 16.99 24.31 20.03
C GLY A 46 18.12 25.06 19.34
N ALA A 47 18.44 26.25 19.84
CA ALA A 47 19.49 27.13 19.30
C ALA A 47 20.88 26.46 19.22
N PHE A 48 21.17 25.52 20.12
CA PHE A 48 22.40 24.72 20.09
C PHE A 48 22.54 23.91 18.79
N PHE A 49 21.50 23.15 18.41
CA PHE A 49 21.53 22.33 17.20
C PHE A 49 21.73 23.20 15.95
N LYS A 50 21.04 24.34 15.89
CA LYS A 50 21.16 25.31 14.79
C LYS A 50 22.57 25.89 14.67
N ALA A 51 23.21 26.23 15.79
CA ALA A 51 24.53 26.86 15.81
C ALA A 51 25.68 25.91 15.43
N PHE A 52 25.56 24.62 15.73
CA PHE A 52 26.64 23.64 15.53
C PHE A 52 26.41 22.65 14.37
N ARG A 53 25.30 22.77 13.63
CA ARG A 53 25.06 21.96 12.44
C ARG A 53 26.06 22.31 11.35
N LYS A 54 26.68 21.29 10.76
CA LYS A 54 27.60 21.42 9.62
C LYS A 54 27.02 20.67 8.42
N PHE A 55 27.35 21.15 7.24
CA PHE A 55 26.95 20.55 5.97
C PHE A 55 28.20 20.04 5.24
N GLU A 56 27.99 19.07 4.37
CA GLU A 56 29.03 18.60 3.45
C GLU A 56 29.46 19.73 2.52
N GLU A 57 30.77 19.86 2.27
CA GLU A 57 31.30 20.81 1.28
C GLU A 57 30.89 20.33 -0.11
N ARG A 58 30.10 21.14 -0.82
CA ARG A 58 29.68 20.85 -2.20
C ARG A 58 30.54 21.62 -3.16
N ASP A 59 31.13 20.94 -4.14
CA ASP A 59 31.72 21.58 -5.32
C ASP A 59 30.59 22.16 -6.18
N TYR A 60 30.32 23.45 -6.00
CA TYR A 60 29.45 24.21 -6.90
C TYR A 60 30.18 24.52 -8.21
N ASP A 61 30.52 23.51 -8.99
CA ASP A 61 30.69 23.69 -10.44
C ASP A 61 29.30 23.58 -11.09
N ILE A 62 28.38 24.45 -10.67
CA ILE A 62 27.25 24.80 -11.52
C ILE A 62 27.83 25.79 -12.52
N PRO A 63 27.97 25.43 -13.81
CA PRO A 63 28.36 26.42 -14.80
C PRO A 63 27.38 27.59 -14.65
N PRO A 64 27.83 28.83 -14.43
CA PRO A 64 26.92 29.95 -14.39
C PRO A 64 26.13 29.93 -15.70
N ASP A 65 24.80 29.91 -15.60
CA ASP A 65 23.86 29.93 -16.72
C ASP A 65 24.29 30.97 -17.76
N SER A 66 25.11 30.55 -18.73
CA SER A 66 25.59 31.41 -19.80
C SER A 66 24.55 31.56 -20.91
N LYS A 67 23.35 31.00 -20.72
CA LYS A 67 22.16 31.19 -21.55
C LYS A 67 20.92 31.52 -20.70
N LYS A 68 21.04 32.45 -19.75
CA LYS A 68 19.87 33.06 -19.11
C LYS A 68 18.91 33.61 -20.17
N ASN A 69 17.67 33.12 -20.12
CA ASN A 69 16.48 33.58 -20.86
C ASN A 69 16.41 33.16 -22.34
N ASN A 70 16.40 31.85 -22.60
CA ASN A 70 15.83 31.39 -23.87
C ASN A 70 14.30 31.44 -23.80
N VAL A 71 13.68 32.40 -24.48
CA VAL A 71 12.22 32.59 -24.56
C VAL A 71 11.51 31.30 -25.01
N TYR A 72 12.16 30.49 -25.84
CA TYR A 72 11.61 29.20 -26.30
C TYR A 72 11.53 28.16 -25.18
N TYR A 73 12.49 28.14 -24.25
CA TYR A 73 12.49 27.21 -23.12
C TYR A 73 11.42 27.59 -22.07
N GLU A 74 11.29 28.86 -21.73
CA GLU A 74 10.23 29.32 -20.80
C GLU A 74 8.84 29.00 -21.34
N LYS A 75 8.59 29.27 -22.62
CA LYS A 75 7.33 28.89 -23.29
C LYS A 75 7.12 27.38 -23.32
N TYR A 76 8.19 26.61 -23.50
CA TYR A 76 8.13 25.15 -23.44
C TYR A 76 7.77 24.65 -22.04
N LYS A 77 8.40 25.19 -20.99
CA LYS A 77 8.10 24.85 -19.59
C LYS A 77 6.64 25.13 -19.26
N THR A 78 6.15 26.33 -19.55
CA THR A 78 4.73 26.69 -19.33
C THR A 78 3.79 25.77 -20.11
N TYR A 79 4.11 25.44 -21.36
CA TYR A 79 3.30 24.51 -22.15
C TYR A 79 3.23 23.11 -21.54
N VAL A 80 4.37 22.56 -21.08
CA VAL A 80 4.40 21.24 -20.45
C VAL A 80 3.53 21.25 -19.19
N GLU A 81 3.67 22.27 -18.34
CA GLU A 81 2.89 22.39 -17.11
C GLU A 81 1.37 22.50 -17.39
N GLU A 82 0.96 23.36 -18.33
CA GLU A 82 -0.44 23.54 -18.71
C GLU A 82 -1.05 22.29 -19.36
N GLU A 83 -0.32 21.62 -20.27
CA GLU A 83 -0.81 20.38 -20.88
C GLU A 83 -0.89 19.24 -19.86
N THR A 84 0.11 19.09 -18.99
CA THR A 84 0.08 18.08 -17.93
C THR A 84 -1.13 18.28 -17.02
N GLU A 85 -1.48 19.53 -16.68
CA GLU A 85 -2.71 19.83 -15.93
C GLU A 85 -3.99 19.51 -16.73
N ASN A 86 -4.05 19.90 -18.01
CA ASN A 86 -5.21 19.64 -18.86
C ASN A 86 -5.44 18.13 -19.11
N LYS A 87 -4.36 17.37 -19.36
CA LYS A 87 -4.41 15.91 -19.48
C LYS A 87 -4.77 15.27 -18.16
N GLY A 88 -4.27 15.81 -17.04
CA GLY A 88 -4.62 15.36 -15.71
C GLY A 88 -6.12 15.46 -15.41
N LYS A 89 -6.76 16.60 -15.75
CA LYS A 89 -8.22 16.77 -15.65
C LYS A 89 -8.97 15.75 -16.50
N LYS A 90 -8.53 15.54 -17.74
CA LYS A 90 -9.14 14.54 -18.63
C LYS A 90 -9.04 13.11 -18.09
N ILE A 91 -7.89 12.73 -17.50
CA ILE A 91 -7.71 11.42 -16.85
C ILE A 91 -8.68 11.28 -15.68
N GLN A 92 -8.79 12.32 -14.84
CA GLN A 92 -9.70 12.32 -13.69
C GLN A 92 -11.17 12.19 -14.11
N GLU A 93 -11.60 12.87 -15.17
CA GLU A 93 -12.95 12.75 -15.73
C GLU A 93 -13.27 11.30 -16.17
N ILE A 94 -12.32 10.64 -16.83
CA ILE A 94 -12.47 9.24 -17.28
C ILE A 94 -12.51 8.29 -16.08
N GLU A 95 -11.63 8.46 -15.11
CA GLU A 95 -11.62 7.64 -13.89
C GLU A 95 -12.89 7.84 -13.04
N ASN A 96 -13.39 9.07 -12.96
CA ASN A 96 -14.67 9.35 -12.31
C ASN A 96 -15.83 8.67 -13.04
N SER A 97 -15.83 8.71 -14.38
CA SER A 97 -16.82 7.99 -15.20
C SER A 97 -16.74 6.47 -14.96
N ILE A 98 -15.54 5.89 -14.88
CA ILE A 98 -15.35 4.48 -14.50
C ILE A 98 -15.92 4.21 -13.11
N GLY A 99 -15.63 5.07 -12.14
CA GLY A 99 -16.13 4.96 -10.76
C GLY A 99 -17.66 5.01 -10.68
N TYR A 100 -18.29 5.89 -11.45
CA TYR A 100 -19.75 6.01 -11.56
C TYR A 100 -20.38 4.73 -12.14
N GLU A 101 -19.81 4.20 -13.23
CA GLU A 101 -20.28 2.97 -13.84
C GLU A 101 -20.10 1.76 -12.90
N GLN A 102 -19.00 1.71 -12.13
CA GLN A 102 -18.77 0.70 -11.09
C GLN A 102 -19.78 0.80 -9.95
N PHE A 103 -20.10 2.02 -9.51
CA PHE A 103 -21.12 2.29 -8.49
C PHE A 103 -22.52 1.82 -8.92
N PHE A 104 -22.91 2.06 -10.17
CA PHE A 104 -24.17 1.54 -10.68
C PHE A 104 -24.16 0.03 -10.85
N LEU A 105 -23.03 -0.54 -11.30
CA LEU A 105 -22.89 -1.98 -11.45
C LEU A 105 -23.02 -2.72 -10.10
N SER A 106 -22.45 -2.19 -9.02
CA SER A 106 -22.59 -2.78 -7.67
C SER A 106 -24.04 -2.67 -7.17
N TRP A 107 -24.69 -1.53 -7.38
CA TRP A 107 -26.10 -1.33 -7.04
C TRP A 107 -27.02 -2.30 -7.80
N GLU A 108 -26.87 -2.40 -9.13
CA GLU A 108 -27.64 -3.32 -9.97
C GLU A 108 -27.47 -4.78 -9.54
N ARG A 109 -26.23 -5.19 -9.23
CA ARG A 109 -25.94 -6.54 -8.72
C ARG A 109 -26.64 -6.81 -7.39
N ARG A 110 -26.65 -5.83 -6.47
CA ARG A 110 -27.32 -5.98 -5.19
C ARG A 110 -28.83 -6.14 -5.35
N VAL A 111 -29.48 -5.26 -6.11
CA VAL A 111 -30.93 -5.31 -6.38
C VAL A 111 -31.32 -6.64 -7.04
N ASN A 112 -30.50 -7.14 -7.95
CA ASN A 112 -30.69 -8.44 -8.58
C ASN A 112 -30.53 -9.62 -7.59
N SER A 113 -29.61 -9.50 -6.61
CA SER A 113 -29.47 -10.52 -5.56
C SER A 113 -30.66 -10.54 -4.59
N GLU A 114 -31.18 -9.37 -4.21
CA GLU A 114 -32.33 -9.24 -3.32
C GLU A 114 -33.62 -9.76 -3.96
N SER A 115 -33.87 -9.38 -5.23
CA SER A 115 -35.07 -9.81 -5.97
C SER A 115 -35.13 -11.33 -6.20
N ASN A 116 -33.99 -12.01 -6.23
CA ASN A 116 -33.91 -13.47 -6.40
C ASN A 116 -33.75 -14.24 -5.08
N ASN A 117 -34.03 -13.63 -3.91
CA ASN A 117 -33.81 -14.24 -2.59
C ASN A 117 -32.39 -14.82 -2.40
N TYR A 118 -31.38 -14.16 -2.97
CA TYR A 118 -29.97 -14.62 -2.97
C TYR A 118 -29.74 -16.03 -3.57
N SER A 119 -30.70 -16.54 -4.36
CA SER A 119 -30.65 -17.90 -4.91
C SER A 119 -30.15 -17.97 -6.36
N HIS A 120 -30.15 -16.84 -7.08
CA HIS A 120 -29.76 -16.78 -8.49
C HIS A 120 -28.90 -15.54 -8.78
N TYR A 121 -27.65 -15.76 -9.18
CA TYR A 121 -26.73 -14.73 -9.67
C TYR A 121 -26.78 -14.70 -11.21
N GLY A 122 -27.78 -14.01 -11.76
CA GLY A 122 -27.98 -13.91 -13.21
C GLY A 122 -27.40 -12.64 -13.81
N SER A 123 -26.69 -12.73 -14.94
CA SER A 123 -26.34 -11.55 -15.73
C SER A 123 -27.56 -11.03 -16.48
N ASN A 124 -27.86 -9.74 -16.36
CA ASN A 124 -28.96 -9.06 -17.04
C ASN A 124 -28.44 -8.03 -18.07
N SER A 125 -29.32 -7.41 -18.86
CA SER A 125 -28.92 -6.44 -19.89
C SER A 125 -28.25 -5.19 -19.31
N ALA A 126 -28.70 -4.73 -18.14
CA ALA A 126 -28.17 -3.53 -17.48
C ALA A 126 -26.73 -3.76 -16.98
N THR A 127 -26.50 -4.87 -16.27
CA THR A 127 -25.16 -5.25 -15.78
C THR A 127 -24.17 -5.48 -16.93
N ARG A 128 -24.61 -6.03 -18.07
CA ARG A 128 -23.77 -6.17 -19.27
C ARG A 128 -23.40 -4.81 -19.86
N TYR A 129 -24.38 -3.91 -20.00
CA TYR A 129 -24.15 -2.55 -20.48
C TYR A 129 -23.09 -1.83 -19.64
N ARG A 130 -23.21 -1.87 -18.31
CA ARG A 130 -22.25 -1.24 -17.39
C ARG A 130 -20.85 -1.83 -17.52
N VAL A 131 -20.72 -3.16 -17.60
CA VAL A 131 -19.42 -3.83 -17.80
C VAL A 131 -18.77 -3.44 -19.14
N ASP A 132 -19.55 -3.36 -20.22
CA ASP A 132 -19.04 -2.98 -21.54
C ASP A 132 -18.61 -1.50 -21.58
N CYS A 133 -19.35 -0.61 -20.88
CA CYS A 133 -18.97 0.79 -20.71
C CYS A 133 -17.66 0.96 -19.94
N ILE A 134 -17.48 0.25 -18.82
CA ILE A 134 -16.22 0.27 -18.04
C ILE A 134 -15.04 -0.14 -18.93
N LYS A 135 -15.16 -1.26 -19.66
CA LYS A 135 -14.09 -1.72 -20.56
C LYS A 135 -13.76 -0.72 -21.68
N ARG A 136 -14.76 0.01 -22.17
CA ARG A 136 -14.56 1.04 -23.19
C ARG A 136 -13.78 2.23 -22.62
N LEU A 137 -14.13 2.67 -21.41
CA LEU A 137 -13.45 3.78 -20.72
C LEU A 137 -12.01 3.40 -20.31
N GLU A 138 -11.79 2.17 -19.84
CA GLU A 138 -10.44 1.64 -19.54
C GLU A 138 -9.54 1.69 -20.79
N LYS A 139 -10.05 1.26 -21.96
CA LYS A 139 -9.32 1.37 -23.24
C LYS A 139 -9.07 2.81 -23.67
N GLU A 140 -10.02 3.73 -23.41
CA GLU A 140 -9.83 5.14 -23.69
C GLU A 140 -8.70 5.73 -22.84
N LEU A 141 -8.64 5.36 -21.56
CA LEU A 141 -7.56 5.73 -20.65
C LEU A 141 -6.20 5.21 -21.15
N GLU A 142 -6.10 3.91 -21.49
CA GLU A 142 -4.90 3.31 -22.08
C GLU A 142 -4.44 4.06 -23.34
N THR A 143 -5.38 4.37 -24.23
CA THR A 143 -5.10 5.11 -25.48
C THR A 143 -4.55 6.51 -25.20
N ILE A 144 -5.00 7.19 -24.15
CA ILE A 144 -4.51 8.52 -23.79
C ILE A 144 -3.07 8.44 -23.26
N LEU A 145 -2.77 7.43 -22.44
CA LEU A 145 -1.44 7.20 -21.88
C LEU A 145 -0.42 6.82 -22.97
N GLU A 146 -0.84 6.09 -24.01
CA GLU A 146 0.03 5.75 -25.16
C GLU A 146 0.28 6.91 -26.13
N ASN A 147 -0.60 7.91 -26.18
CA ASN A 147 -0.53 8.98 -27.19
C ASN A 147 0.06 10.30 -26.67
N SER A 148 0.16 10.49 -25.36
CA SER A 148 0.59 11.77 -24.77
C SER A 148 1.61 11.55 -23.64
N PRO A 149 2.85 12.04 -23.79
CA PRO A 149 3.85 11.94 -22.73
C PRO A 149 3.43 12.67 -21.44
N GLU A 150 2.70 13.78 -21.56
CA GLU A 150 2.23 14.58 -20.42
C GLU A 150 1.16 13.83 -19.61
N ALA A 151 0.28 13.11 -20.32
CA ALA A 151 -0.72 12.24 -19.69
C ALA A 151 -0.04 11.07 -18.95
N TRP A 152 0.97 10.48 -19.58
CA TRP A 152 1.78 9.41 -19.00
C TRP A 152 2.52 9.90 -17.74
N GLU A 153 3.22 11.03 -17.82
CA GLU A 153 3.94 11.64 -16.69
C GLU A 153 2.99 11.94 -15.52
N PHE A 154 1.84 12.59 -15.78
CA PHE A 154 0.86 12.89 -14.74
C PHE A 154 0.35 11.62 -14.03
N TYR A 155 -0.01 10.60 -14.81
CA TYR A 155 -0.58 9.36 -14.30
C TYR A 155 0.40 8.62 -13.38
N TYR A 156 1.63 8.40 -13.85
CA TYR A 156 2.63 7.65 -13.09
C TYR A 156 3.27 8.46 -11.96
N LYS A 157 3.35 9.79 -12.09
CA LYS A 157 3.71 10.67 -10.96
C LYS A 157 2.71 10.52 -9.82
N ARG A 158 1.40 10.57 -10.12
CA ARG A 158 0.35 10.37 -9.11
C ARG A 158 0.42 8.98 -8.49
N GLN A 159 0.73 7.95 -9.30
CA GLN A 159 0.92 6.59 -8.80
C GLN A 159 2.12 6.49 -7.85
N LEU A 160 3.27 7.09 -8.20
CA LEU A 160 4.45 7.15 -7.34
C LEU A 160 4.16 7.88 -6.02
N THR A 161 3.47 9.02 -6.07
CA THR A 161 3.07 9.73 -4.85
C THR A 161 2.17 8.86 -3.96
N SER A 162 1.23 8.11 -4.56
CA SER A 162 0.40 7.16 -3.81
C SER A 162 1.23 6.04 -3.17
N ASP A 163 2.25 5.52 -3.86
CA ASP A 163 3.15 4.50 -3.30
C ASP A 163 3.86 5.03 -2.06
N ILE A 164 4.39 6.25 -2.15
CA ILE A 164 5.10 6.93 -1.06
C ILE A 164 4.16 7.18 0.14
N GLU A 165 2.94 7.68 -0.11
CA GLU A 165 1.94 7.88 0.94
C GLU A 165 1.58 6.56 1.65
N THR A 166 1.32 5.49 0.89
CA THR A 166 0.95 4.18 1.46
C THR A 166 2.06 3.61 2.33
N GLN A 167 3.31 3.76 1.90
CA GLN A 167 4.46 3.28 2.66
C GLN A 167 4.70 4.06 3.95
N HIS A 168 4.53 5.38 3.92
CA HIS A 168 4.57 6.20 5.14
C HIS A 168 3.49 5.81 6.16
N GLN A 169 2.34 5.34 5.68
CA GLN A 169 1.25 4.82 6.52
C GLN A 169 1.46 3.35 6.94
N GLN A 170 2.62 2.76 6.65
CA GLN A 170 2.94 1.34 6.91
C GLN A 170 1.97 0.36 6.24
N ARG A 171 1.38 0.75 5.11
CA ARG A 171 0.53 -0.09 4.27
C ARG A 171 1.35 -0.78 3.17
N LEU A 172 0.78 -1.81 2.55
CA LEU A 172 1.34 -2.42 1.35
C LEU A 172 1.32 -1.43 0.20
N VAL A 173 2.46 -1.30 -0.48
CA VAL A 173 2.59 -0.48 -1.69
C VAL A 173 1.66 -1.03 -2.78
N THR A 174 0.99 -0.14 -3.52
CA THR A 174 -0.04 -0.46 -4.51
C THR A 174 0.55 -0.91 -5.85
N VAL A 175 1.38 -1.96 -5.79
CA VAL A 175 1.93 -2.63 -6.97
C VAL A 175 0.90 -3.60 -7.58
N PRO A 176 0.95 -3.86 -8.91
CA PRO A 176 -0.06 -4.67 -9.60
C PRO A 176 -0.34 -6.05 -8.99
N TYR A 177 0.68 -6.76 -8.49
CA TYR A 177 0.51 -8.05 -7.81
C TYR A 177 -0.37 -7.92 -6.56
N VAL A 178 -0.09 -6.90 -5.72
CA VAL A 178 -0.84 -6.63 -4.48
C VAL A 178 -2.26 -6.20 -4.80
N VAL A 179 -2.44 -5.29 -5.76
CA VAL A 179 -3.77 -4.79 -6.17
C VAL A 179 -4.64 -5.94 -6.69
N LYS A 180 -4.10 -6.80 -7.56
CA LYS A 180 -4.82 -7.98 -8.07
C LYS A 180 -5.18 -8.96 -6.96
N ALA A 181 -4.26 -9.22 -6.02
CA ALA A 181 -4.54 -10.11 -4.89
C ALA A 181 -5.62 -9.54 -3.97
N LYS A 182 -5.53 -8.24 -3.64
CA LYS A 182 -6.52 -7.52 -2.83
C LYS A 182 -7.89 -7.53 -3.48
N GLN A 183 -7.96 -7.25 -4.78
CA GLN A 183 -9.22 -7.26 -5.53
C GLN A 183 -9.87 -8.65 -5.53
N LYS A 184 -9.09 -9.73 -5.70
CA LYS A 184 -9.62 -11.10 -5.60
C LYS A 184 -10.23 -11.41 -4.23
N VAL A 185 -9.60 -10.91 -3.14
CA VAL A 185 -10.16 -11.04 -1.79
C VAL A 185 -11.48 -10.29 -1.70
N ILE A 186 -11.50 -9.01 -2.09
CA ILE A 186 -12.70 -8.14 -2.05
C ILE A 186 -13.84 -8.73 -2.90
N ASP A 187 -13.56 -9.20 -4.11
CA ASP A 187 -14.54 -9.83 -5.00
C ASP A 187 -15.15 -11.09 -4.36
N SER A 188 -14.33 -11.90 -3.70
CA SER A 188 -14.80 -13.11 -3.00
C SER A 188 -15.68 -12.74 -1.80
N LEU A 189 -15.30 -11.71 -1.04
CA LEU A 189 -16.10 -11.19 0.08
C LEU A 189 -17.43 -10.57 -0.39
N ASN A 190 -17.44 -9.88 -1.54
CA ASN A 190 -18.66 -9.36 -2.17
C ASN A 190 -19.64 -10.48 -2.56
N LEU A 191 -19.12 -11.66 -2.92
CA LEU A 191 -19.92 -12.86 -3.17
C LEU A 191 -20.36 -13.59 -1.88
N GLY A 192 -19.90 -13.12 -0.71
CA GLY A 192 -20.14 -13.79 0.57
C GLY A 192 -19.42 -15.13 0.69
N VAL A 193 -18.34 -15.34 -0.06
CA VAL A 193 -17.57 -16.58 -0.04
C VAL A 193 -16.34 -16.41 0.86
N PRO A 194 -16.10 -17.32 1.83
CA PRO A 194 -14.91 -17.27 2.66
C PRO A 194 -13.61 -17.35 1.85
N VAL A 195 -12.59 -16.62 2.30
CA VAL A 195 -11.28 -16.55 1.63
C VAL A 195 -10.22 -17.22 2.49
N TYR A 196 -9.33 -17.99 1.87
CA TYR A 196 -8.15 -18.54 2.53
C TYR A 196 -6.88 -18.08 1.81
N ILE A 197 -6.10 -17.22 2.46
CA ILE A 197 -4.87 -16.65 1.91
C ILE A 197 -3.69 -17.50 2.37
N VAL A 198 -3.00 -18.13 1.42
CA VAL A 198 -1.91 -19.07 1.69
C VAL A 198 -0.63 -18.61 1.04
N GLY A 199 0.50 -18.80 1.70
CA GLY A 199 1.81 -18.50 1.13
C GLY A 199 2.94 -18.59 2.14
N HIS A 200 4.16 -18.28 1.72
CA HIS A 200 5.36 -18.43 2.55
C HIS A 200 5.48 -17.35 3.65
N LEU A 201 6.36 -17.59 4.62
CA LEU A 201 6.62 -16.69 5.73
C LEU A 201 7.10 -15.31 5.23
N GLY A 202 6.58 -14.25 5.84
CA GLY A 202 7.03 -12.88 5.55
C GLY A 202 6.62 -12.34 4.17
N SER A 203 5.69 -12.99 3.45
CA SER A 203 5.13 -12.47 2.20
C SER A 203 4.12 -11.33 2.39
N GLY A 204 3.60 -11.13 3.61
CA GLY A 204 2.63 -10.07 3.93
C GLY A 204 1.16 -10.51 3.89
N LYS A 205 0.85 -11.80 4.02
CA LYS A 205 -0.52 -12.36 3.99
C LYS A 205 -1.49 -11.69 4.97
N THR A 206 -1.08 -11.57 6.23
CA THR A 206 -1.90 -10.97 7.30
C THR A 206 -2.17 -9.50 7.02
N GLN A 207 -1.16 -8.77 6.53
CA GLN A 207 -1.34 -7.38 6.13
C GLN A 207 -2.30 -7.25 4.93
N LEU A 208 -2.17 -8.11 3.92
CA LEU A 208 -3.08 -8.15 2.78
C LEU A 208 -4.52 -8.41 3.24
N ALA A 209 -4.73 -9.38 4.15
CA ALA A 209 -6.03 -9.69 4.72
C ALA A 209 -6.65 -8.48 5.43
N THR A 210 -5.88 -7.84 6.31
CA THR A 210 -6.31 -6.67 7.09
C THR A 210 -6.68 -5.51 6.17
N GLU A 211 -5.85 -5.21 5.19
CA GLU A 211 -6.10 -4.11 4.26
C GLU A 211 -7.25 -4.40 3.29
N ALA A 212 -7.40 -5.63 2.82
CA ALA A 212 -8.53 -6.02 1.97
C ALA A 212 -9.86 -5.93 2.74
N ALA A 213 -9.87 -6.38 3.99
CA ALA A 213 -11.06 -6.34 4.84
C ALA A 213 -11.45 -4.89 5.23
N LEU A 214 -10.46 -4.04 5.52
CA LEU A 214 -10.69 -2.62 5.79
C LEU A 214 -11.27 -1.92 4.56
N ASP A 215 -10.63 -2.09 3.39
CA ASP A 215 -11.11 -1.49 2.15
C ASP A 215 -12.51 -2.01 1.78
N PHE A 216 -12.79 -3.30 1.94
CA PHE A 216 -14.13 -3.87 1.75
C PHE A 216 -15.17 -3.22 2.66
N THR A 217 -14.84 -3.00 3.94
CA THR A 217 -15.75 -2.36 4.89
C THR A 217 -16.02 -0.90 4.50
N ILE A 218 -14.98 -0.16 4.13
CA ILE A 218 -15.09 1.25 3.71
C ILE A 218 -15.87 1.36 2.40
N GLN A 219 -15.54 0.54 1.38
CA GLN A 219 -16.23 0.54 0.09
C GLN A 219 -17.72 0.24 0.25
N ASN A 220 -18.10 -0.73 1.10
CA ASN A 220 -19.50 -1.04 1.36
C ASN A 220 -20.24 0.09 2.07
N ARG A 221 -19.59 0.80 3.01
CA ARG A 221 -20.20 1.97 3.67
C ARG A 221 -20.36 3.14 2.70
N ILE A 222 -19.31 3.46 1.94
CA ILE A 222 -19.35 4.51 0.91
C ILE A 222 -20.45 4.20 -0.10
N GLN A 223 -20.53 2.96 -0.59
CA GLN A 223 -21.57 2.54 -1.54
C GLN A 223 -22.98 2.83 -1.00
N ARG A 224 -23.31 2.40 0.24
CA ARG A 224 -24.65 2.63 0.82
C ARG A 224 -24.94 4.13 1.00
N GLU A 225 -23.99 4.88 1.54
CA GLU A 225 -24.15 6.32 1.74
C GLU A 225 -24.31 7.09 0.42
N LEU A 226 -23.62 6.66 -0.64
CA LEU A 226 -23.72 7.26 -1.96
C LEU A 226 -25.08 6.98 -2.60
N GLU A 227 -25.61 5.78 -2.48
CA GLU A 227 -26.95 5.46 -2.97
C GLU A 227 -28.02 6.33 -2.33
N ASP A 228 -28.00 6.46 -1.00
CA ASP A 228 -28.94 7.30 -0.26
C ASP A 228 -28.81 8.77 -0.68
N LYS A 229 -27.57 9.30 -0.75
CA LYS A 229 -27.31 10.68 -1.16
C LYS A 229 -27.71 10.98 -2.60
N MET A 230 -27.44 10.05 -3.52
CA MET A 230 -27.76 10.21 -4.93
C MET A 230 -29.28 10.17 -5.16
N GLU A 231 -30.00 9.29 -4.46
CA GLU A 231 -31.46 9.23 -4.50
C GLU A 231 -32.11 10.50 -3.94
N ASP A 232 -31.60 10.99 -2.80
CA ASP A 232 -32.03 12.25 -2.18
C ASP A 232 -31.80 13.45 -3.10
N TRP A 233 -30.64 13.48 -3.76
CA TRP A 233 -30.29 14.55 -4.70
C TRP A 233 -31.18 14.50 -5.95
N PHE A 234 -31.39 13.33 -6.53
CA PHE A 234 -32.21 13.16 -7.73
C PHE A 234 -33.68 13.50 -7.46
N SER A 235 -34.20 13.11 -6.28
CA SER A 235 -35.55 13.47 -5.84
C SER A 235 -35.79 14.98 -5.79
N ARG A 236 -34.73 15.77 -5.52
CA ARG A 236 -34.77 17.24 -5.51
C ARG A 236 -34.49 17.86 -6.89
N ASN A 237 -33.95 17.09 -7.83
CA ASN A 237 -33.59 17.53 -9.18
C ASN A 237 -34.05 16.54 -10.27
N PRO A 238 -35.37 16.29 -10.46
CA PRO A 238 -35.85 15.24 -11.36
C PRO A 238 -35.55 15.47 -12.85
N SER A 239 -35.20 16.70 -13.23
CA SER A 239 -34.84 17.07 -14.61
C SER A 239 -33.32 17.02 -14.88
N ALA A 240 -32.52 16.51 -13.94
CA ALA A 240 -31.07 16.42 -14.09
C ALA A 240 -30.68 15.42 -15.19
N THR A 241 -29.60 15.71 -15.90
CA THR A 241 -29.03 14.84 -16.93
C THR A 241 -28.04 13.85 -16.33
N GLU A 242 -27.64 12.83 -17.11
CA GLU A 242 -26.60 11.87 -16.70
C GLU A 242 -25.26 12.57 -16.42
N LYS A 243 -24.93 13.65 -17.15
CA LYS A 243 -23.72 14.45 -16.88
C LYS A 243 -23.78 15.12 -15.51
N ASP A 244 -24.93 15.73 -15.18
CA ASP A 244 -25.13 16.36 -13.87
C ASP A 244 -25.02 15.31 -12.73
N ALA A 245 -25.46 14.08 -12.99
CA ALA A 245 -25.35 12.97 -12.04
C ALA A 245 -23.89 12.51 -11.85
N ILE A 246 -23.09 12.45 -12.92
CA ILE A 246 -21.67 12.09 -12.84
C ILE A 246 -20.86 13.15 -12.06
N GLU A 247 -21.12 14.44 -12.33
CA GLU A 247 -20.47 15.53 -11.58
C GLU A 247 -20.85 15.51 -10.10
N LYS A 248 -22.12 15.26 -9.78
CA LYS A 248 -22.58 15.17 -8.38
C LYS A 248 -22.09 13.92 -7.67
N PHE A 249 -21.98 12.81 -8.40
CA PHE A 249 -21.36 11.60 -7.89
C PHE A 249 -19.89 11.86 -7.51
N GLU A 250 -19.13 12.58 -8.35
CA GLU A 250 -17.74 12.94 -8.06
C GLU A 250 -17.61 13.67 -6.73
N GLU A 251 -18.42 14.72 -6.55
CA GLU A 251 -18.44 15.54 -5.35
C GLU A 251 -18.70 14.69 -4.10
N PHE A 252 -19.76 13.87 -4.12
CA PHE A 252 -20.09 13.02 -2.97
C PHE A 252 -19.07 11.91 -2.75
N ASN A 253 -18.53 11.30 -3.81
CA ASN A 253 -17.57 10.22 -3.70
C ASN A 253 -16.25 10.72 -3.08
N GLU A 254 -15.71 11.84 -3.55
CA GLU A 254 -14.50 12.44 -3.00
C GLU A 254 -14.70 12.95 -1.56
N GLU A 255 -15.86 13.55 -1.26
CA GLU A 255 -16.21 13.95 0.12
C GLU A 255 -16.17 12.74 1.07
N ARG A 256 -16.75 11.60 0.66
CA ARG A 256 -16.82 10.38 1.48
C ARG A 256 -15.47 9.68 1.58
N LYS A 257 -14.70 9.58 0.50
CA LYS A 257 -13.33 9.05 0.53
C LYS A 257 -12.45 9.86 1.48
N LEU A 258 -12.52 11.19 1.41
CA LEU A 258 -11.76 12.08 2.29
C LEU A 258 -12.20 11.92 3.75
N TYR A 259 -13.51 11.80 4.01
CA TYR A 259 -14.04 11.55 5.34
C TYR A 259 -13.46 10.27 5.96
N TYR A 260 -13.49 9.14 5.25
CA TYR A 260 -12.90 7.89 5.75
C TYR A 260 -11.37 7.94 5.84
N LYS A 261 -10.67 8.63 4.93
CA LYS A 261 -9.21 8.87 5.05
C LYS A 261 -8.87 9.68 6.31
N ASN A 262 -9.71 10.65 6.66
CA ASN A 262 -9.55 11.47 7.86
C ASN A 262 -9.85 10.67 9.14
N ILE A 263 -10.84 9.78 9.15
CA ILE A 263 -11.10 8.90 10.31
C ILE A 263 -9.89 8.00 10.57
N LEU A 264 -9.31 7.41 9.53
CA LEU A 264 -8.15 6.52 9.70
C LEU A 264 -6.90 7.24 10.23
N THR A 265 -6.79 8.55 10.01
CA THR A 265 -5.61 9.34 10.40
C THR A 265 -5.79 10.10 11.72
N ASN A 266 -6.96 10.68 11.95
CA ASN A 266 -7.24 11.59 13.07
C ASN A 266 -8.49 11.21 13.88
N GLY A 267 -9.16 10.11 13.55
CA GLY A 267 -10.39 9.67 14.19
C GLY A 267 -10.20 9.22 15.64
N SER A 268 -11.32 9.12 16.35
CA SER A 268 -11.34 8.52 17.69
C SER A 268 -11.06 7.01 17.62
N LYS A 269 -10.60 6.41 18.73
CA LYS A 269 -10.33 4.97 18.79
C LYS A 269 -11.55 4.14 18.41
N ASP A 270 -12.74 4.53 18.88
CA ASP A 270 -13.98 3.81 18.65
C ASP A 270 -14.42 3.87 17.16
N GLU A 271 -14.21 5.00 16.49
CA GLU A 271 -14.50 5.14 15.06
C GLU A 271 -13.58 4.26 14.20
N ILE A 272 -12.29 4.25 14.52
CA ILE A 272 -11.29 3.40 13.86
C ILE A 272 -11.62 1.92 14.11
N GLU A 273 -11.91 1.55 15.35
CA GLU A 273 -12.28 0.19 15.72
C GLU A 273 -13.54 -0.26 14.98
N SER A 274 -14.52 0.62 14.75
CA SER A 274 -15.72 0.28 13.98
C SER A 274 -15.43 -0.12 12.52
N LEU A 275 -14.34 0.38 11.94
CA LEU A 275 -13.95 0.14 10.55
C LEU A 275 -13.01 -1.05 10.41
N GLN A 276 -12.21 -1.33 11.44
CA GLN A 276 -11.25 -2.42 11.42
C GLN A 276 -11.95 -3.80 11.37
N PRO A 277 -11.34 -4.79 10.71
CA PRO A 277 -11.79 -6.17 10.84
C PRO A 277 -11.57 -6.68 12.26
N LEU A 278 -12.39 -7.65 12.68
CA LEU A 278 -12.16 -8.36 13.93
C LEU A 278 -11.05 -9.40 13.71
N PHE A 279 -10.11 -9.50 14.64
CA PHE A 279 -8.88 -10.27 14.46
C PHE A 279 -8.72 -11.35 15.52
N ILE A 280 -8.39 -12.56 15.08
CA ILE A 280 -8.08 -13.71 15.95
C ILE A 280 -6.75 -14.29 15.51
N SER A 281 -5.82 -14.43 16.45
CA SER A 281 -4.56 -15.16 16.21
C SER A 281 -4.78 -16.65 16.46
N GLY A 282 -4.54 -17.46 15.42
CA GLY A 282 -4.62 -18.90 15.50
C GLY A 282 -3.53 -19.47 16.41
N SER A 283 -3.90 -20.42 17.25
CA SER A 283 -2.95 -21.21 18.03
C SER A 283 -3.51 -22.60 18.27
N HIS A 284 -2.65 -23.57 18.56
CA HIS A 284 -3.07 -24.94 18.90
C HIS A 284 -4.01 -25.00 20.11
N ASN A 285 -3.87 -24.05 21.04
CA ASN A 285 -4.63 -23.99 22.27
C ASN A 285 -5.94 -23.22 22.12
N LEU A 286 -6.22 -22.64 20.96
CA LEU A 286 -7.41 -21.82 20.75
C LEU A 286 -8.66 -22.70 20.79
N THR A 287 -9.52 -22.46 21.78
CA THR A 287 -10.69 -23.29 22.04
C THR A 287 -11.95 -22.73 21.40
N TYR A 288 -13.03 -23.52 21.45
CA TYR A 288 -14.36 -23.06 21.04
C TYR A 288 -14.84 -21.83 21.80
N GLU A 289 -14.57 -21.75 23.11
CA GLU A 289 -15.01 -20.64 23.95
C GLU A 289 -14.28 -19.33 23.59
N ASP A 290 -13.04 -19.43 23.12
CA ASP A 290 -12.25 -18.29 22.64
C ASP A 290 -12.75 -17.73 21.30
N MET A 291 -13.37 -18.58 20.46
CA MET A 291 -13.91 -18.15 19.15
C MET A 291 -15.28 -17.49 19.25
N PHE A 292 -16.16 -17.97 20.14
CA PHE A 292 -17.58 -17.60 20.12
C PHE A 292 -18.08 -16.95 21.41
N VAL A 293 -17.86 -17.61 22.56
CA VAL A 293 -18.41 -17.16 23.84
C VAL A 293 -17.52 -17.60 25.00
N GLU A 294 -17.03 -16.62 25.76
CA GLU A 294 -16.41 -16.85 27.06
C GLU A 294 -17.47 -16.82 28.16
N LYS A 295 -17.44 -17.80 29.08
CA LYS A 295 -18.33 -17.83 30.24
C LYS A 295 -17.68 -17.17 31.46
N THR A 296 -18.02 -15.89 31.58
CA THR A 296 -17.90 -15.03 32.76
C THR A 296 -18.60 -15.50 34.02
N LEU A 297 -17.97 -15.69 35.19
CA LEU A 297 -18.72 -15.64 36.45
C LEU A 297 -18.67 -14.22 37.00
N THR A 298 -19.77 -13.49 36.86
CA THR A 298 -19.92 -12.18 37.50
C THR A 298 -20.69 -12.33 38.80
N LEU A 299 -20.11 -11.85 39.90
CA LEU A 299 -20.81 -11.72 41.17
C LEU A 299 -21.88 -10.63 41.05
N LYS A 300 -23.12 -10.97 41.38
CA LYS A 300 -24.16 -9.95 41.60
C LYS A 300 -23.75 -9.13 42.84
N HIS A 301 -23.24 -7.93 42.57
CA HIS A 301 -22.96 -6.82 43.48
C HIS A 301 -22.25 -7.14 44.82
N SER A 302 -20.95 -6.84 44.88
CA SER A 302 -20.33 -6.33 46.11
C SER A 302 -20.56 -4.82 46.16
N PHE A 303 -21.18 -4.30 47.24
CA PHE A 303 -21.47 -2.88 47.45
C PHE A 303 -20.36 -1.94 46.94
N SER A 304 -20.67 -1.10 45.95
CA SER A 304 -19.91 0.15 45.76
C SER A 304 -20.52 1.21 46.68
N LYS A 305 -19.68 1.98 47.39
CA LYS A 305 -20.12 2.94 48.43
C LYS A 305 -21.21 3.94 47.98
N GLY A 306 -21.31 4.24 46.68
CA GLY A 306 -22.34 5.15 46.13
C GLY A 306 -23.71 4.52 45.92
N SER A 307 -23.78 3.23 45.57
CA SER A 307 -25.06 2.55 45.33
C SER A 307 -25.87 2.36 46.62
N TYR A 308 -25.20 2.18 47.76
CA TYR A 308 -25.87 1.97 49.05
C TYR A 308 -26.68 3.20 49.51
N SER A 309 -26.16 4.41 49.30
CA SER A 309 -26.87 5.64 49.63
C SER A 309 -28.11 5.84 48.76
N ASP A 310 -28.02 5.52 47.48
CA ASP A 310 -29.12 5.73 46.53
C ASP A 310 -30.29 4.76 46.81
N TYR A 311 -30.00 3.51 47.14
CA TYR A 311 -31.02 2.53 47.53
C TYR A 311 -31.62 2.82 48.92
N LEU A 312 -30.82 3.30 49.88
CA LEU A 312 -31.36 3.77 51.16
C LEU A 312 -32.30 4.97 50.95
N ASN A 313 -31.92 5.91 50.08
CA ASN A 313 -32.77 7.06 49.76
C ASN A 313 -34.08 6.63 49.08
N MET A 314 -34.05 5.60 48.23
CA MET A 314 -35.27 5.05 47.60
C MET A 314 -36.23 4.47 48.65
N ILE A 315 -35.72 3.68 49.60
CA ILE A 315 -36.56 3.05 50.65
C ILE A 315 -37.05 4.07 51.67
N ILE A 316 -36.22 5.06 51.99
CA ILE A 316 -36.66 6.20 52.77
C ILE A 316 -37.81 6.91 52.04
N GLY A 317 -37.70 7.08 50.72
CA GLY A 317 -38.76 7.57 49.84
C GLY A 317 -40.04 6.75 49.93
N ASP A 318 -39.96 5.44 49.66
CA ASP A 318 -41.10 4.51 49.69
C ASP A 318 -41.77 4.47 51.08
N PHE A 319 -40.98 4.54 52.15
CA PHE A 319 -41.48 4.61 53.52
C PHE A 319 -42.25 5.91 53.78
N TYR A 320 -41.74 7.05 53.30
CA TYR A 320 -42.43 8.33 53.43
C TYR A 320 -43.68 8.42 52.55
N GLU A 321 -43.66 7.83 51.35
CA GLU A 321 -44.82 7.74 50.47
C GLU A 321 -45.93 6.90 51.11
N TRP A 322 -45.58 5.72 51.63
CA TRP A 322 -46.52 4.87 52.38
C TRP A 322 -47.11 5.60 53.60
N MET A 323 -46.27 6.35 54.32
CA MET A 323 -46.65 7.17 55.48
C MET A 323 -47.66 8.26 55.11
N ASP A 324 -47.53 8.88 53.94
CA ASP A 324 -48.44 9.94 53.49
C ASP A 324 -49.76 9.36 52.95
N GLU A 325 -49.71 8.25 52.21
CA GLU A 325 -50.90 7.51 51.77
C GLU A 325 -51.78 7.04 52.95
N HIS A 326 -51.17 6.67 54.07
CA HIS A 326 -51.86 6.12 55.24
C HIS A 326 -52.08 7.14 56.37
N ARG A 327 -51.81 8.42 56.11
CA ARG A 327 -51.84 9.52 57.09
C ARG A 327 -53.16 9.66 57.85
N THR A 328 -54.29 9.59 57.14
CA THR A 328 -55.64 9.68 57.74
C THR A 328 -56.00 8.50 58.66
N ARG A 329 -55.31 7.37 58.49
CA ARG A 329 -55.46 6.16 59.31
C ARG A 329 -54.54 6.21 60.54
N LEU A 330 -53.37 6.82 60.38
CA LEU A 330 -52.38 7.05 61.44
C LEU A 330 -52.84 8.13 62.44
N GLU A 331 -53.55 9.17 61.98
CA GLU A 331 -54.12 10.24 62.83
C GLU A 331 -55.26 9.78 63.76
N LYS A 332 -55.82 8.58 63.51
CA LYS A 332 -56.90 7.98 64.32
C LYS A 332 -56.39 7.00 65.38
N MET A 333 -55.09 6.71 65.39
CA MET A 333 -54.45 5.78 66.33
C MET A 333 -53.85 6.52 67.52
N THR A 334 -53.63 5.83 68.62
CA THR A 334 -52.85 6.39 69.73
C THR A 334 -51.36 6.48 69.36
N ASP A 335 -50.62 7.41 69.97
CA ASP A 335 -49.21 7.67 69.64
C ASP A 335 -48.32 6.41 69.78
N GLU A 336 -48.62 5.55 70.76
CA GLU A 336 -47.90 4.28 70.98
C GLU A 336 -48.15 3.26 69.86
N GLU A 337 -49.41 3.12 69.41
CA GLU A 337 -49.77 2.21 68.31
C GLU A 337 -49.17 2.68 66.98
N GLN A 338 -49.20 3.99 66.73
CA GLN A 338 -48.62 4.59 65.54
C GLN A 338 -47.11 4.33 65.46
N LEU A 339 -46.42 4.43 66.59
CA LEU A 339 -44.97 4.23 66.67
C LEU A 339 -44.58 2.76 66.47
N GLN A 340 -45.35 1.82 67.02
CA GLN A 340 -45.13 0.39 66.79
C GLN A 340 -45.33 -0.02 65.32
N LEU A 341 -46.36 0.54 64.67
CA LEU A 341 -46.68 0.24 63.27
C LEU A 341 -45.59 0.77 62.32
N LYS A 342 -45.08 1.98 62.57
CA LYS A 342 -43.91 2.54 61.86
C LYS A 342 -42.67 1.65 61.99
N ILE A 343 -42.38 1.17 63.20
CA ILE A 343 -41.22 0.29 63.45
C ILE A 343 -41.38 -1.04 62.70
N GLN A 344 -42.57 -1.64 62.69
CA GLN A 344 -42.82 -2.90 61.98
C GLN A 344 -42.65 -2.76 60.48
N ILE A 345 -43.15 -1.67 59.91
CA ILE A 345 -43.06 -1.42 58.46
C ILE A 345 -41.62 -1.14 58.06
N TRP A 346 -40.92 -0.30 58.81
CA TRP A 346 -39.49 -0.07 58.61
C TRP A 346 -38.69 -1.38 58.66
N LYS A 347 -39.01 -2.25 59.63
CA LYS A 347 -38.39 -3.56 59.75
C LYS A 347 -38.70 -4.44 58.54
N SER A 348 -39.93 -4.47 58.04
CA SER A 348 -40.29 -5.24 56.84
C SER A 348 -39.57 -4.77 55.57
N PHE A 349 -39.41 -3.45 55.38
CA PHE A 349 -38.66 -2.90 54.26
C PHE A 349 -37.17 -3.23 54.38
N SER A 350 -36.61 -3.14 55.59
CA SER A 350 -35.24 -3.57 55.89
C SER A 350 -35.05 -5.06 55.65
N ASP A 351 -35.98 -5.92 56.08
CA ASP A 351 -35.90 -7.37 55.91
C ASP A 351 -36.03 -7.77 54.43
N LEU A 352 -36.88 -7.08 53.65
CA LEU A 352 -36.94 -7.25 52.18
C LEU A 352 -35.62 -6.87 51.50
N LEU A 353 -34.96 -5.80 51.96
CA LEU A 353 -33.63 -5.40 51.49
C LEU A 353 -32.58 -6.48 51.76
N VAL A 354 -32.60 -7.03 52.96
CA VAL A 354 -31.68 -8.09 53.36
C VAL A 354 -31.98 -9.38 52.59
N ALA A 355 -33.25 -9.73 52.38
CA ALA A 355 -33.67 -10.93 51.65
C ALA A 355 -33.31 -10.87 50.15
N SER A 356 -33.58 -9.74 49.49
CA SER A 356 -33.22 -9.51 48.08
C SER A 356 -31.71 -9.54 47.82
N ASN A 357 -30.90 -9.12 48.81
CA ASN A 357 -29.45 -9.03 48.67
C ASN A 357 -28.66 -10.16 49.34
N SER A 358 -29.30 -11.02 50.15
CA SER A 358 -28.66 -12.21 50.72
C SER A 358 -28.59 -13.38 49.75
N ALA A 359 -29.26 -13.28 48.59
CA ALA A 359 -29.07 -14.18 47.46
C ALA A 359 -27.74 -13.87 46.74
N PHE A 360 -26.62 -14.23 47.37
CA PHE A 360 -25.30 -14.26 46.73
C PHE A 360 -25.30 -15.33 45.64
N GLY A 361 -25.68 -14.93 44.43
CA GLY A 361 -25.61 -15.76 43.23
C GLY A 361 -24.46 -15.33 42.33
N THR A 362 -23.67 -16.30 41.84
CA THR A 362 -22.87 -16.09 40.65
C THR A 362 -23.78 -16.20 39.43
N GLU A 363 -23.75 -15.19 38.56
CA GLU A 363 -24.44 -15.26 37.27
C GLU A 363 -23.40 -15.58 36.18
N ILE A 364 -23.73 -16.55 35.32
CA ILE A 364 -22.92 -16.87 34.16
C ILE A 364 -23.18 -15.79 33.10
N LYS A 365 -22.29 -14.80 33.02
CA LYS A 365 -22.29 -13.80 31.96
C LYS A 365 -21.57 -14.38 30.74
N LYS A 366 -22.29 -14.56 29.65
CA LYS A 366 -21.70 -14.94 28.35
C LYS A 366 -21.15 -13.68 27.69
N ILE A 367 -19.83 -13.60 27.52
CA ILE A 367 -19.17 -12.53 26.78
C ILE A 367 -18.99 -13.00 25.34
N GLU A 368 -19.52 -12.23 24.40
CA GLU A 368 -19.43 -12.53 22.98
C GLU A 368 -18.01 -12.26 22.47
N ARG A 369 -17.51 -13.16 21.61
CA ARG A 369 -16.18 -13.07 21.01
C ARG A 369 -16.25 -12.62 19.55
N GLU A 370 -15.07 -12.38 18.99
CA GLU A 370 -14.81 -11.75 17.72
C GLU A 370 -15.63 -12.36 16.56
N ILE A 371 -15.73 -13.69 16.45
CA ILE A 371 -16.51 -14.33 15.37
C ILE A 371 -18.01 -14.06 15.55
N LEU A 372 -18.51 -14.16 16.77
CA LEU A 372 -19.93 -13.94 17.05
C LEU A 372 -20.32 -12.47 16.84
N ILE A 373 -19.46 -11.54 17.27
CA ILE A 373 -19.61 -10.11 17.04
C ILE A 373 -19.60 -9.83 15.53
N ALA A 374 -18.65 -10.39 14.78
CA ALA A 374 -18.54 -10.22 13.33
C ALA A 374 -19.83 -10.62 12.59
N VAL A 375 -20.39 -11.78 12.94
CA VAL A 375 -21.63 -12.29 12.33
C VAL A 375 -22.83 -11.39 12.65
N LYS A 376 -22.94 -10.92 13.90
CA LYS A 376 -24.04 -10.06 14.36
C LYS A 376 -23.96 -8.62 13.89
N GLU A 377 -22.75 -8.08 13.71
CA GLU A 377 -22.52 -6.71 13.25
C GLU A 377 -22.46 -6.64 11.72
N GLY A 378 -22.13 -7.73 11.03
CA GLY A 378 -21.89 -7.74 9.59
C GLY A 378 -20.53 -7.15 9.26
N ARG A 379 -19.49 -7.56 9.99
CA ARG A 379 -18.11 -7.10 9.81
C ARG A 379 -17.21 -8.25 9.35
N PRO A 380 -16.12 -7.96 8.63
CA PRO A 380 -15.13 -8.98 8.33
C PRO A 380 -14.42 -9.48 9.59
N VAL A 381 -14.10 -10.78 9.61
CA VAL A 381 -13.26 -11.43 10.61
C VAL A 381 -12.05 -12.08 9.94
N ILE A 382 -10.88 -11.89 10.55
CA ILE A 382 -9.61 -12.46 10.13
C ILE A 382 -9.16 -13.46 11.18
N VAL A 383 -8.91 -14.69 10.74
CA VAL A 383 -8.28 -15.74 11.55
C VAL A 383 -6.87 -15.95 10.99
N ASP A 384 -5.89 -15.39 11.70
CA ASP A 384 -4.48 -15.53 11.33
C ASP A 384 -3.99 -16.94 11.67
N GLU A 385 -3.15 -17.54 10.83
CA GLU A 385 -2.60 -18.89 11.02
C GLU A 385 -3.68 -19.95 11.30
N LEU A 386 -4.72 -19.96 10.47
CA LEU A 386 -5.87 -20.87 10.59
C LEU A 386 -5.44 -22.34 10.58
N ASN A 387 -4.36 -22.68 9.88
CA ASN A 387 -3.81 -24.04 9.82
C ASN A 387 -3.09 -24.48 11.11
N THR A 388 -2.79 -23.57 12.03
CA THR A 388 -2.26 -23.90 13.36
C THR A 388 -3.37 -24.33 14.32
N ILE A 389 -4.63 -23.98 14.03
CA ILE A 389 -5.78 -24.33 14.89
C ILE A 389 -6.10 -25.82 14.76
N ALA A 390 -6.40 -26.46 15.89
CA ALA A 390 -6.83 -27.85 15.90
C ALA A 390 -8.13 -28.06 15.08
N MET A 391 -8.12 -29.06 14.18
CA MET A 391 -9.24 -29.33 13.27
C MET A 391 -10.59 -29.53 13.99
N GLN A 392 -10.57 -30.09 15.20
CA GLN A 392 -11.77 -30.28 16.02
C GLN A 392 -12.49 -28.97 16.34
N ASN A 393 -11.74 -27.88 16.53
CA ASN A 393 -12.29 -26.56 16.84
C ASN A 393 -12.76 -25.84 15.57
N LEU A 394 -12.09 -26.08 14.43
CA LEU A 394 -12.49 -25.51 13.13
C LEU A 394 -13.84 -26.04 12.62
N ILE A 395 -14.25 -27.26 13.01
CA ILE A 395 -15.54 -27.85 12.61
C ILE A 395 -16.73 -26.97 13.03
N ALA A 396 -16.60 -26.22 14.11
CA ALA A 396 -17.62 -25.28 14.57
C ALA A 396 -17.95 -24.17 13.55
N LEU A 397 -17.00 -23.82 12.69
CA LEU A 397 -17.17 -22.76 11.69
C LEU A 397 -17.96 -23.24 10.46
N ASN A 398 -18.15 -24.55 10.28
CA ASN A 398 -18.70 -25.11 9.05
C ASN A 398 -20.07 -24.53 8.68
N ASP A 399 -20.98 -24.36 9.64
CA ASP A 399 -22.33 -23.86 9.36
C ASP A 399 -22.34 -22.36 9.04
N ILE A 400 -21.37 -21.60 9.56
CA ILE A 400 -21.18 -20.18 9.23
C ILE A 400 -20.58 -20.04 7.82
N LEU A 401 -19.58 -20.86 7.49
CA LEU A 401 -18.85 -20.79 6.22
C LEU A 401 -19.69 -21.25 5.02
N GLN A 402 -20.75 -22.03 5.23
CA GLN A 402 -21.62 -22.55 4.16
C GLN A 402 -22.83 -21.67 3.87
N ARG A 403 -23.16 -20.71 4.73
CA ARG A 403 -24.37 -19.89 4.62
C ARG A 403 -24.03 -18.47 4.19
N HIS A 404 -24.86 -17.91 3.31
CA HIS A 404 -24.73 -16.53 2.86
C HIS A 404 -25.36 -15.52 3.83
N ALA A 405 -25.04 -14.24 3.64
CA ALA A 405 -25.70 -13.14 4.34
C ALA A 405 -27.23 -13.20 4.14
N GLY A 406 -27.99 -12.93 5.22
CA GLY A 406 -29.44 -13.09 5.24
C GLY A 406 -29.92 -14.47 5.72
N ASN A 407 -29.05 -15.48 5.75
CA ASN A 407 -29.37 -16.79 6.32
C ASN A 407 -29.06 -16.85 7.82
N THR A 408 -29.76 -17.72 8.54
CA THR A 408 -29.45 -18.05 9.93
C THR A 408 -28.43 -19.17 9.99
N ALA A 409 -27.34 -19.06 10.75
CA ALA A 409 -26.40 -20.15 11.02
C ALA A 409 -26.55 -20.62 12.47
N TYR A 410 -26.42 -21.92 12.72
CA TYR A 410 -26.47 -22.49 14.05
C TYR A 410 -25.07 -22.55 14.67
N ILE A 411 -24.91 -21.87 15.82
CA ILE A 411 -23.66 -21.85 16.58
C ILE A 411 -23.88 -22.63 17.88
N THR A 412 -23.09 -23.69 18.09
CA THR A 412 -23.24 -24.60 19.23
C THR A 412 -23.16 -23.86 20.58
N GLY A 413 -24.15 -24.02 21.47
CA GLY A 413 -24.14 -23.32 22.77
C GLY A 413 -24.54 -21.82 22.75
N VAL A 414 -24.76 -21.24 21.56
CA VAL A 414 -25.41 -19.93 21.36
C VAL A 414 -26.82 -20.12 20.81
N GLY A 415 -26.97 -20.87 19.72
CA GLY A 415 -28.23 -21.05 18.99
C GLY A 415 -28.16 -20.48 17.56
N PRO A 416 -29.31 -20.31 16.89
CA PRO A 416 -29.37 -19.74 15.55
C PRO A 416 -29.07 -18.24 15.58
N VAL A 417 -28.16 -17.78 14.71
CA VAL A 417 -27.74 -16.39 14.57
C VAL A 417 -27.90 -15.97 13.10
N LEU A 418 -28.51 -14.81 12.86
CA LEU A 418 -28.65 -14.23 11.53
C LEU A 418 -27.32 -13.64 11.06
N ILE A 419 -26.83 -14.06 9.89
CA ILE A 419 -25.63 -13.49 9.27
C ILE A 419 -26.00 -12.15 8.63
N LYS A 420 -25.45 -11.05 9.15
CA LYS A 420 -25.70 -9.72 8.58
C LYS A 420 -24.92 -9.46 7.28
N PRO A 421 -25.49 -8.71 6.32
CA PRO A 421 -24.76 -8.25 5.13
C PRO A 421 -23.52 -7.44 5.50
N GLY A 422 -22.39 -7.78 4.89
CA GLY A 422 -21.07 -7.21 5.22
C GLY A 422 -20.19 -8.16 6.05
N PHE A 423 -20.74 -9.27 6.55
CA PHE A 423 -19.91 -10.33 7.13
C PHE A 423 -19.01 -10.96 6.06
N GLY A 424 -17.74 -11.10 6.39
CA GLY A 424 -16.73 -11.71 5.54
C GLY A 424 -15.76 -12.53 6.39
N PHE A 425 -15.38 -13.72 5.93
CA PHE A 425 -14.42 -14.56 6.65
C PHE A 425 -13.13 -14.69 5.85
N ILE A 426 -12.00 -14.33 6.47
CA ILE A 426 -10.67 -14.47 5.88
C ILE A 426 -9.81 -15.31 6.82
N GLY A 427 -9.32 -16.46 6.34
CA GLY A 427 -8.26 -17.22 6.99
C GLY A 427 -6.91 -16.91 6.35
N THR A 428 -5.86 -16.80 7.14
CA THR A 428 -4.48 -16.86 6.61
C THR A 428 -3.84 -18.19 6.96
N GLY A 429 -2.86 -18.64 6.18
CA GLY A 429 -2.09 -19.82 6.52
C GLY A 429 -0.72 -19.84 5.87
N ASN A 430 0.22 -20.50 6.54
CA ASN A 430 1.53 -20.77 5.97
C ASN A 430 1.46 -22.00 5.07
N LEU A 431 2.08 -21.93 3.89
CA LEU A 431 2.13 -23.05 2.95
C LEU A 431 3.22 -24.02 3.40
N SER A 432 2.85 -25.09 4.09
CA SER A 432 3.75 -26.22 4.35
C SER A 432 3.95 -26.98 3.05
N SER A 433 5.16 -26.98 2.50
CA SER A 433 5.54 -27.85 1.38
C SER A 433 6.31 -29.05 1.91
N GLN A 434 6.54 -30.07 1.08
CA GLN A 434 7.44 -31.18 1.44
C GLN A 434 8.86 -30.70 1.83
N MET A 435 9.23 -29.47 1.43
CA MET A 435 10.56 -28.86 1.62
C MET A 435 10.63 -27.91 2.83
N VAL A 436 9.51 -27.29 3.23
CA VAL A 436 9.44 -26.38 4.40
C VAL A 436 8.28 -26.81 5.28
N ASN A 437 8.60 -27.53 6.36
CA ASN A 437 7.65 -27.90 7.39
C ASN A 437 7.63 -26.85 8.50
N TYR A 438 6.57 -26.05 8.54
CA TYR A 438 6.32 -25.18 9.68
C TYR A 438 5.83 -26.04 10.85
N GLU A 439 6.66 -26.19 11.89
CA GLU A 439 6.29 -26.93 13.10
C GLU A 439 4.96 -26.42 13.66
N GLY A 440 4.01 -27.32 13.88
CA GLY A 440 2.67 -26.98 14.39
C GLY A 440 1.64 -26.55 13.34
N THR A 441 1.93 -26.66 12.05
CA THR A 441 0.89 -26.47 11.01
C THR A 441 0.25 -27.80 10.63
N ASN A 442 -1.08 -27.86 10.64
CA ASN A 442 -1.83 -29.01 10.15
C ASN A 442 -2.33 -28.71 8.73
N GLU A 443 -2.20 -29.67 7.81
CA GLU A 443 -2.91 -29.57 6.53
C GLU A 443 -4.41 -29.52 6.80
N LEU A 444 -5.08 -28.51 6.23
CA LEU A 444 -6.53 -28.42 6.31
C LEU A 444 -7.16 -29.57 5.53
N ASN A 445 -8.14 -30.24 6.15
CA ASN A 445 -8.90 -31.29 5.48
C ASN A 445 -9.47 -30.75 4.16
N PRO A 446 -9.35 -31.49 3.03
CA PRO A 446 -9.89 -31.08 1.74
C PRO A 446 -11.35 -30.59 1.77
N ALA A 447 -12.20 -31.22 2.59
CA ALA A 447 -13.60 -30.81 2.74
C ALA A 447 -13.77 -29.46 3.46
N PHE A 448 -12.84 -29.09 4.33
CA PHE A 448 -12.80 -27.78 4.96
C PHE A 448 -12.25 -26.74 3.97
N LYS A 449 -11.14 -27.07 3.29
CA LYS A 449 -10.52 -26.21 2.28
C LYS A 449 -11.46 -25.89 1.11
N SER A 450 -12.33 -26.81 0.70
CA SER A 450 -13.29 -26.60 -0.40
C SER A 450 -14.38 -25.56 -0.09
N ARG A 451 -14.51 -25.11 1.16
CA ARG A 451 -15.43 -24.01 1.55
C ARG A 451 -14.83 -22.63 1.33
N PHE A 452 -13.55 -22.55 0.99
CA PHE A 452 -12.82 -21.31 0.79
C PHE A 452 -12.41 -21.14 -0.67
N VAL A 453 -12.42 -19.88 -1.13
CA VAL A 453 -11.59 -19.49 -2.27
C VAL A 453 -10.15 -19.38 -1.76
N THR A 454 -9.29 -20.29 -2.20
CA THR A 454 -7.87 -20.26 -1.84
C THR A 454 -7.13 -19.28 -2.74
N ILE A 455 -6.47 -18.29 -2.16
CA ILE A 455 -5.64 -17.30 -2.86
C ILE A 455 -4.19 -17.49 -2.43
N GLU A 456 -3.33 -17.82 -3.39
CA GLU A 456 -1.90 -17.91 -3.15
C GLU A 456 -1.25 -16.53 -3.20
N TYR A 457 -0.68 -16.10 -2.07
CA TYR A 457 -0.03 -14.82 -1.90
C TYR A 457 1.39 -14.98 -1.34
N ASN A 458 2.35 -14.90 -2.25
CA ASN A 458 3.77 -15.11 -2.02
C ASN A 458 4.53 -13.79 -2.21
N TYR A 459 5.82 -13.88 -2.55
CA TYR A 459 6.65 -12.70 -2.74
C TYR A 459 6.37 -11.98 -4.05
N VAL A 460 6.57 -10.66 -4.00
CA VAL A 460 6.34 -9.72 -5.11
C VAL A 460 7.24 -10.09 -6.32
N PRO A 461 6.74 -9.95 -7.57
CA PRO A 461 7.50 -10.23 -8.78
C PRO A 461 8.75 -9.35 -8.94
N GLN A 462 9.79 -9.94 -9.55
CA GLN A 462 11.05 -9.28 -9.93
C GLN A 462 11.75 -10.14 -10.99
N ASN A 463 12.28 -9.52 -12.06
CA ASN A 463 13.13 -10.22 -13.01
C ASN A 463 14.47 -10.57 -12.36
N THR A 464 14.96 -11.79 -12.57
CA THR A 464 16.20 -12.30 -11.98
C THR A 464 17.42 -12.16 -12.88
N ILE A 465 17.24 -11.74 -14.13
CA ILE A 465 18.28 -11.68 -15.18
C ILE A 465 18.30 -10.28 -15.81
N GLY A 466 19.49 -9.83 -16.21
CA GLY A 466 19.72 -8.56 -16.91
C GLY A 466 20.17 -7.43 -15.99
N SER A 467 20.74 -6.37 -16.58
CA SER A 467 21.03 -5.11 -15.89
C SER A 467 19.78 -4.23 -15.80
N LEU A 468 19.83 -3.13 -15.05
CA LEU A 468 18.75 -2.16 -15.01
C LEU A 468 18.46 -1.52 -16.38
N GLU A 469 19.50 -1.28 -17.19
CA GLU A 469 19.39 -0.62 -18.50
C GLU A 469 18.79 -1.54 -19.58
N ASP A 470 18.98 -2.85 -19.46
CA ASP A 470 18.56 -3.86 -20.45
C ASP A 470 17.14 -4.41 -20.21
N GLN A 471 16.37 -3.82 -19.28
CA GLN A 471 15.03 -4.33 -18.95
C GLN A 471 14.00 -3.98 -20.03
N GLU A 472 13.41 -5.00 -20.66
CA GLU A 472 12.35 -4.81 -21.67
C GLU A 472 11.05 -4.22 -21.09
N LEU A 473 10.69 -4.59 -19.85
CA LEU A 473 9.46 -4.16 -19.18
C LEU A 473 9.74 -3.82 -17.70
N PRO A 474 10.22 -2.59 -17.41
CA PRO A 474 10.52 -2.15 -16.05
C PRO A 474 9.35 -2.26 -15.08
N GLU A 475 8.11 -2.08 -15.56
CA GLU A 475 6.88 -2.14 -14.77
C GLU A 475 6.65 -3.49 -14.05
N LYS A 476 7.23 -4.58 -14.57
CA LYS A 476 7.12 -5.91 -13.96
C LYS A 476 8.03 -6.10 -12.74
N ASN A 477 9.01 -5.21 -12.55
CA ASN A 477 9.95 -5.24 -11.43
C ASN A 477 9.32 -4.58 -10.20
N GLU A 478 8.25 -5.19 -9.70
CA GLU A 478 7.44 -4.66 -8.60
C GLU A 478 8.21 -4.62 -7.27
N LEU A 479 9.13 -5.56 -7.03
CA LEU A 479 9.98 -5.53 -5.82
C LEU A 479 10.94 -4.33 -5.85
N PHE A 480 11.54 -4.04 -7.00
CA PHE A 480 12.39 -2.87 -7.18
C PHE A 480 11.60 -1.57 -6.95
N ARG A 481 10.36 -1.49 -7.45
CA ARG A 481 9.46 -0.35 -7.17
C ARG A 481 9.24 -0.12 -5.67
N ILE A 482 9.07 -1.18 -4.86
CA ILE A 482 8.93 -1.06 -3.39
C ILE A 482 10.21 -0.54 -2.74
N ILE A 483 11.38 -0.99 -3.21
CA ILE A 483 12.69 -0.54 -2.72
C ILE A 483 12.88 0.96 -3.02
N ILE A 484 12.57 1.36 -4.25
CA ILE A 484 12.71 2.75 -4.68
C ILE A 484 11.73 3.67 -3.95
N ALA A 485 10.46 3.27 -3.80
CA ALA A 485 9.48 4.01 -3.01
C ALA A 485 9.93 4.23 -1.54
N ARG A 486 10.71 3.30 -0.97
CA ARG A 486 11.27 3.46 0.39
C ARG A 486 12.31 4.57 0.47
N LEU A 487 13.05 4.78 -0.60
CA LEU A 487 14.18 5.70 -0.67
C LEU A 487 13.78 7.09 -1.18
N THR A 488 12.64 7.20 -1.86
CA THR A 488 12.08 8.48 -2.32
C THR A 488 11.63 9.37 -1.17
N ASP A 489 11.82 10.68 -1.34
CA ASP A 489 11.24 11.72 -0.49
C ASP A 489 9.72 11.85 -0.74
N ARG A 490 9.05 12.74 0.01
CA ARG A 490 7.59 12.98 -0.13
C ARG A 490 7.19 13.55 -1.49
N ASN A 491 8.12 14.16 -2.21
CA ASN A 491 7.90 14.79 -3.50
C ASN A 491 8.25 13.84 -4.67
N GLY A 492 8.71 12.63 -4.37
CA GLY A 492 9.10 11.61 -5.35
C GLY A 492 10.56 11.70 -5.82
N ASN A 493 11.39 12.54 -5.22
CA ASN A 493 12.81 12.68 -5.55
C ASN A 493 13.66 11.69 -4.76
N ILE A 494 14.84 11.38 -5.28
CA ILE A 494 15.79 10.46 -4.66
C ILE A 494 17.16 11.12 -4.57
N HIS A 495 17.83 10.92 -3.44
CA HIS A 495 19.19 11.40 -3.20
C HIS A 495 20.07 10.19 -2.94
N LEU A 496 21.02 9.92 -3.83
CA LEU A 496 21.88 8.74 -3.75
C LEU A 496 23.35 9.10 -3.98
N PRO A 497 24.29 8.43 -3.30
CA PRO A 497 25.70 8.54 -3.62
C PRO A 497 25.95 7.85 -4.96
N ASN A 498 26.55 8.53 -5.95
CA ASN A 498 26.79 7.97 -7.30
C ASN A 498 25.56 7.25 -7.88
N SER A 499 24.60 8.02 -8.41
CA SER A 499 23.25 7.53 -8.75
C SER A 499 23.26 6.26 -9.61
N LYS A 500 24.08 6.23 -10.67
CA LYS A 500 24.14 5.10 -11.62
C LYS A 500 24.60 3.80 -10.96
N ARG A 501 25.69 3.85 -10.20
CA ARG A 501 26.23 2.65 -9.54
C ARG A 501 25.24 2.13 -8.49
N THR A 502 24.72 3.03 -7.67
CA THR A 502 23.86 2.66 -6.55
C THR A 502 22.50 2.13 -7.00
N LEU A 503 21.91 2.69 -8.07
CA LEU A 503 20.68 2.15 -8.65
C LEU A 503 20.85 0.72 -9.19
N GLU A 504 21.97 0.46 -9.85
CA GLU A 504 22.31 -0.89 -10.34
C GLU A 504 22.55 -1.86 -9.17
N GLU A 505 23.22 -1.43 -8.10
CA GLU A 505 23.39 -2.23 -6.88
C GLU A 505 22.04 -2.53 -6.20
N LEU A 506 21.12 -1.56 -6.12
CA LEU A 506 19.76 -1.76 -5.61
C LEU A 506 18.94 -2.71 -6.49
N PHE A 507 19.12 -2.63 -7.81
CA PHE A 507 18.48 -3.56 -8.74
C PHE A 507 18.99 -4.99 -8.54
N ARG A 508 20.30 -5.19 -8.45
CA ARG A 508 20.90 -6.50 -8.12
C ARG A 508 20.49 -7.00 -6.74
N PHE A 509 20.30 -6.10 -5.78
CA PHE A 509 19.77 -6.46 -4.47
C PHE A 509 18.35 -7.02 -4.58
N SER A 510 17.49 -6.40 -5.40
CA SER A 510 16.14 -6.92 -5.66
C SER A 510 16.17 -8.31 -6.35
N GLN A 511 17.11 -8.54 -7.26
CA GLN A 511 17.33 -9.83 -7.91
C GLN A 511 17.77 -10.91 -6.91
N LEU A 512 18.75 -10.60 -6.06
CA LEU A 512 19.21 -11.48 -4.98
C LEU A 512 18.04 -11.89 -4.06
N CYS A 513 17.22 -10.91 -3.65
CA CYS A 513 16.04 -11.17 -2.84
C CYS A 513 15.10 -12.14 -3.55
N ARG A 514 14.85 -11.97 -4.85
CA ARG A 514 13.96 -12.85 -5.59
C ARG A 514 14.51 -14.26 -5.77
N VAL A 515 15.82 -14.42 -6.00
CA VAL A 515 16.45 -15.73 -6.13
C VAL A 515 16.35 -16.50 -4.82
N THR A 516 16.69 -15.87 -3.69
CA THR A 516 16.57 -16.52 -2.37
C THR A 516 15.11 -16.89 -2.04
N GLN A 517 14.16 -16.03 -2.40
CA GLN A 517 12.73 -16.33 -2.29
C GLN A 517 12.30 -17.51 -3.16
N ASN A 518 12.70 -17.58 -4.44
CA ASN A 518 12.35 -18.69 -5.33
C ASN A 518 12.90 -20.04 -4.82
N VAL A 519 14.12 -20.04 -4.28
CA VAL A 519 14.76 -21.22 -3.67
C VAL A 519 13.98 -21.66 -2.43
N PHE A 520 13.62 -20.72 -1.56
CA PHE A 520 12.79 -21.00 -0.38
C PHE A 520 11.39 -21.54 -0.76
N MET A 521 10.86 -21.14 -1.91
CA MET A 521 9.59 -21.65 -2.44
C MET A 521 9.71 -23.03 -3.12
N GLY A 522 10.92 -23.57 -3.30
CA GLY A 522 11.15 -24.81 -4.05
C GLY A 522 10.96 -24.71 -5.56
N LYS A 523 10.74 -23.49 -6.10
CA LYS A 523 10.46 -23.25 -7.53
C LYS A 523 11.68 -23.41 -8.44
N TRP A 524 12.86 -23.61 -7.86
CA TRP A 524 14.11 -23.84 -8.59
C TRP A 524 14.17 -25.22 -9.27
N LYS A 525 13.24 -26.13 -8.95
CA LYS A 525 13.14 -27.47 -9.56
C LYS A 525 12.29 -27.51 -10.85
N ASP A 526 11.48 -26.47 -11.14
CA ASP A 526 10.54 -26.45 -12.28
C ASP A 526 11.13 -25.85 -13.57
N ASP A 527 12.28 -25.16 -13.49
CA ASP A 527 12.98 -24.66 -14.68
C ASP A 527 13.81 -25.82 -15.29
N GLU A 528 13.24 -26.47 -16.32
CA GLU A 528 13.72 -27.67 -17.06
C GLU A 528 15.11 -27.55 -17.75
N ALA A 529 16.07 -26.75 -17.25
CA ALA A 529 17.35 -26.49 -17.91
C ALA A 529 18.60 -26.98 -17.16
N GLN A 530 18.48 -27.64 -16.01
CA GLN A 530 19.64 -28.22 -15.30
C GLN A 530 19.39 -29.63 -14.74
N GLU A 531 18.91 -30.54 -15.58
CA GLU A 531 19.14 -31.97 -15.39
C GLU A 531 20.59 -32.31 -15.79
N ASP A 532 21.57 -31.95 -14.96
CA ASP A 532 22.89 -32.62 -14.87
C ASP A 532 23.86 -31.80 -13.99
N CYS A 533 23.61 -31.79 -12.69
CA CYS A 533 24.65 -31.58 -11.68
C CYS A 533 24.17 -32.28 -10.40
N GLY A 534 24.83 -33.37 -10.00
CA GLY A 534 24.55 -34.10 -8.75
C GLY A 534 24.92 -33.29 -7.51
N ILE A 535 24.29 -32.13 -7.33
CA ILE A 535 24.40 -31.27 -6.16
C ILE A 535 23.23 -31.66 -5.26
N ASP A 536 23.55 -32.19 -4.08
CA ASP A 536 22.61 -32.47 -3.00
C ASP A 536 21.63 -31.30 -2.82
N GLU A 537 20.37 -31.65 -2.53
CA GLU A 537 19.20 -30.78 -2.40
C GLU A 537 19.53 -29.42 -1.72
N LEU A 538 19.74 -28.37 -2.53
CA LEU A 538 19.94 -27.00 -2.05
C LEU A 538 18.60 -26.44 -1.56
N GLU A 539 18.38 -26.48 -0.24
CA GLU A 539 17.12 -26.10 0.39
C GLU A 539 17.36 -25.07 1.50
N LEU A 540 16.63 -23.95 1.45
CA LEU A 540 16.60 -22.96 2.52
C LEU A 540 15.55 -23.38 3.56
N ARG A 541 15.96 -23.56 4.82
CA ARG A 541 15.08 -24.12 5.87
C ARG A 541 14.33 -23.06 6.65
N GLU A 542 15.02 -22.03 7.11
CA GLU A 542 14.48 -21.07 8.08
C GLU A 542 14.55 -19.62 7.59
N SER A 543 15.57 -19.27 6.81
CA SER A 543 15.90 -17.87 6.51
C SER A 543 15.67 -17.50 5.05
N VAL A 544 14.95 -16.38 4.85
CA VAL A 544 14.65 -15.82 3.54
C VAL A 544 14.68 -14.28 3.58
N LEU A 545 15.10 -13.65 2.48
CA LEU A 545 15.02 -12.20 2.31
C LEU A 545 13.55 -11.78 2.08
N SER A 546 12.77 -11.75 3.16
CA SER A 546 11.39 -11.25 3.17
C SER A 546 11.33 -9.73 2.98
N ILE A 547 10.16 -9.19 2.64
CA ILE A 547 9.96 -7.72 2.48
C ILE A 547 10.37 -6.97 3.76
N ARG A 548 10.11 -7.54 4.94
CA ARG A 548 10.53 -6.96 6.23
C ARG A 548 12.06 -6.85 6.34
N ASN A 549 12.77 -7.89 5.94
CA ASN A 549 14.24 -7.92 5.98
C ASN A 549 14.85 -6.94 4.98
N ILE A 550 14.25 -6.84 3.78
CA ILE A 550 14.63 -5.87 2.75
C ILE A 550 14.52 -4.43 3.29
N LEU A 551 13.37 -4.08 3.87
CA LEU A 551 13.17 -2.75 4.45
C LEU A 551 14.14 -2.47 5.61
N HIS A 552 14.45 -3.48 6.43
CA HIS A 552 15.42 -3.34 7.51
C HIS A 552 16.85 -3.06 6.99
N VAL A 553 17.27 -3.76 5.92
CA VAL A 553 18.58 -3.51 5.27
C VAL A 553 18.64 -2.09 4.70
N LEU A 554 17.59 -1.64 4.01
CA LEU A 554 17.51 -0.28 3.45
C LEU A 554 17.52 0.79 4.54
N ASP A 555 16.76 0.61 5.61
CA ASP A 555 16.74 1.54 6.74
C ASP A 555 18.09 1.60 7.45
N ASN A 556 18.84 0.49 7.49
CA ASN A 556 20.18 0.44 8.08
C ASN A 556 21.23 1.11 7.18
N TRP A 557 21.03 1.08 5.86
CA TRP A 557 21.90 1.72 4.89
C TRP A 557 21.66 3.24 4.79
N ASN A 558 20.40 3.67 4.68
CA ASN A 558 20.01 5.07 4.43
C ASN A 558 20.03 5.95 5.71
N LYS A 559 20.43 5.41 6.87
CA LYS A 559 20.64 6.18 8.11
C LYS A 559 21.99 6.90 8.09
N GLY A 560 22.14 7.80 7.11
CA GLY A 560 23.35 8.60 6.96
C GLY A 560 24.52 7.87 6.33
N GLU A 561 24.27 6.83 5.52
CA GLU A 561 25.24 6.20 4.61
C GLU A 561 26.63 6.00 5.26
N GLU A 562 26.67 5.58 6.52
CA GLU A 562 27.91 5.29 7.23
C GLU A 562 28.63 4.07 6.64
N LYS A 563 27.90 3.32 5.80
CA LYS A 563 28.33 2.07 5.20
C LYS A 563 27.78 1.86 3.80
N ASP A 564 28.45 1.00 3.06
CA ASP A 564 28.01 0.51 1.76
C ASP A 564 26.82 -0.47 1.90
N LEU A 565 26.18 -0.78 0.77
CA LEU A 565 25.03 -1.69 0.75
C LEU A 565 25.44 -3.12 1.15
N SER A 566 26.67 -3.55 0.84
CA SER A 566 27.22 -4.86 1.23
C SER A 566 27.29 -5.03 2.75
N LYS A 567 27.86 -4.05 3.48
CA LYS A 567 27.93 -4.06 4.93
C LYS A 567 26.56 -3.90 5.56
N ALA A 568 25.67 -3.11 4.97
CA ALA A 568 24.28 -3.01 5.42
C ALA A 568 23.53 -4.35 5.28
N LEU A 569 23.76 -5.09 4.20
CA LEU A 569 23.21 -6.43 3.99
C LEU A 569 23.73 -7.43 5.03
N TRP A 570 25.03 -7.37 5.34
CA TRP A 570 25.63 -8.19 6.40
C TRP A 570 25.02 -7.91 7.78
N ASP A 571 25.06 -6.65 8.22
CA ASP A 571 24.59 -6.24 9.54
C ASP A 571 23.06 -6.35 9.68
N GLY A 572 22.33 -6.10 8.59
CA GLY A 572 20.88 -6.03 8.58
C GLY A 572 20.17 -7.39 8.44
N PHE A 573 20.86 -8.40 7.90
CA PHE A 573 20.24 -9.70 7.66
C PHE A 573 21.21 -10.89 7.80
N ILE A 574 22.32 -10.95 7.04
CA ILE A 574 23.13 -12.18 6.94
C ILE A 574 23.71 -12.60 8.31
N SER A 575 24.15 -11.64 9.11
CA SER A 575 24.69 -11.90 10.46
C SER A 575 23.64 -12.40 11.47
N SER A 576 22.36 -12.23 11.21
CA SER A 576 21.26 -12.70 12.08
C SER A 576 20.79 -14.11 11.78
N ILE A 577 21.27 -14.72 10.69
CA ILE A 577 20.89 -16.07 10.28
C ILE A 577 21.52 -17.08 11.23
N THR A 578 20.68 -17.91 11.85
CA THR A 578 21.07 -18.95 12.81
C THR A 578 21.48 -20.25 12.14
N TYR A 579 20.86 -20.58 11.00
CA TYR A 579 21.13 -21.82 10.29
C TYR A 579 22.36 -21.68 9.36
N PRO A 580 23.43 -22.46 9.56
CA PRO A 580 24.68 -22.27 8.82
C PRO A 580 24.57 -22.42 7.30
N ASP A 581 23.82 -23.41 6.81
CA ASP A 581 23.72 -23.64 5.36
C ASP A 581 22.93 -22.53 4.67
N ASP A 582 21.86 -22.03 5.31
CA ASP A 582 21.08 -20.88 4.81
C ASP A 582 21.98 -19.64 4.71
N GLN A 583 22.79 -19.39 5.74
CA GLN A 583 23.71 -18.26 5.76
C GLN A 583 24.74 -18.36 4.65
N ASN A 584 25.38 -19.53 4.51
CA ASN A 584 26.42 -19.76 3.50
C ASN A 584 25.85 -19.69 2.09
N TYR A 585 24.64 -20.22 1.86
CA TYR A 585 23.97 -20.13 0.57
C TYR A 585 23.65 -18.67 0.20
N ILE A 586 22.98 -17.93 1.07
CA ILE A 586 22.61 -16.53 0.79
C ILE A 586 23.84 -15.67 0.59
N LEU A 587 24.90 -15.89 1.39
CA LEU A 587 26.17 -15.19 1.23
C LEU A 587 26.84 -15.52 -0.12
N SER A 588 26.82 -16.78 -0.56
CA SER A 588 27.36 -17.18 -1.86
C SER A 588 26.60 -16.54 -3.03
N GLN A 589 25.27 -16.46 -2.94
CA GLN A 589 24.46 -15.78 -3.95
C GLN A 589 24.72 -14.27 -3.92
N ALA A 590 24.88 -13.65 -2.76
CA ALA A 590 25.23 -12.23 -2.67
C ALA A 590 26.55 -11.93 -3.40
N VAL A 591 27.58 -12.77 -3.21
CA VAL A 591 28.85 -12.66 -3.95
C VAL A 591 28.64 -12.79 -5.46
N ARG A 592 27.81 -13.74 -5.91
CA ARG A 592 27.47 -13.93 -7.33
C ARG A 592 26.81 -12.70 -7.95
N PHE A 593 25.98 -11.99 -7.19
CA PHE A 593 25.35 -10.73 -7.62
C PHE A 593 26.27 -9.49 -7.46
N GLY A 594 27.54 -9.69 -7.11
CA GLY A 594 28.55 -8.63 -7.05
C GLY A 594 28.63 -7.90 -5.71
N PHE A 595 27.96 -8.39 -4.66
CA PHE A 595 28.16 -7.90 -3.30
C PHE A 595 29.45 -8.48 -2.69
N PHE A 596 30.00 -7.80 -1.68
CA PHE A 596 31.23 -8.22 -0.99
C PHE A 596 32.47 -8.38 -1.91
N PRO A 597 32.86 -7.34 -2.67
CA PRO A 597 33.95 -7.45 -3.63
C PRO A 597 35.32 -7.60 -2.94
N MET A 598 36.18 -8.46 -3.49
CA MET A 598 37.53 -8.70 -2.95
C MET A 598 38.38 -7.42 -2.86
N GLY A 599 38.21 -6.51 -3.82
CA GLY A 599 38.91 -5.21 -3.85
C GLY A 599 38.62 -4.30 -2.64
N GLU A 600 37.47 -4.48 -1.97
CA GLU A 600 37.07 -3.71 -0.79
C GLU A 600 37.50 -4.41 0.53
N GLY A 601 38.21 -5.54 0.43
CA GLY A 601 38.76 -6.28 1.57
C GLY A 601 37.85 -7.38 2.10
N TRP A 602 36.90 -7.84 1.28
CA TRP A 602 36.07 -9.00 1.57
C TRP A 602 36.76 -10.28 1.07
N LYS A 603 36.70 -11.35 1.86
CA LYS A 603 37.18 -12.69 1.48
C LYS A 603 36.13 -13.71 1.88
N VAL A 604 35.13 -13.86 1.01
CA VAL A 604 34.09 -14.86 1.18
C VAL A 604 34.52 -16.13 0.46
N GLU A 605 34.76 -17.19 1.21
CA GLU A 605 35.01 -18.53 0.66
C GLU A 605 33.67 -19.29 0.56
N THR A 606 33.45 -20.00 -0.54
CA THR A 606 32.26 -20.86 -0.68
C THR A 606 32.42 -22.07 0.21
N LYS A 607 31.61 -22.13 1.27
CA LYS A 607 31.55 -23.22 2.23
C LYS A 607 30.61 -24.32 1.74
N GLY A 608 30.96 -25.58 1.98
CA GLY A 608 30.11 -26.74 1.70
C GLY A 608 28.94 -26.88 2.68
N ILE A 609 28.00 -27.77 2.36
CA ILE A 609 26.86 -28.13 3.23
C ILE A 609 27.38 -28.73 4.54
N GLY A 610 26.90 -28.24 5.69
CA GLY A 610 27.26 -28.70 7.03
C GLY A 610 28.44 -27.96 7.68
N GLU A 611 28.99 -26.94 7.03
CA GLU A 611 30.04 -26.09 7.60
C GLU A 611 29.49 -25.01 8.55
N ALA A 612 30.29 -24.59 9.54
CA ALA A 612 29.86 -23.62 10.55
C ALA A 612 29.55 -22.24 9.95
N THR A 613 28.67 -21.50 10.64
CA THR A 613 28.32 -20.11 10.31
C THR A 613 29.56 -19.27 10.13
N THR A 614 29.54 -18.43 9.10
CA THR A 614 30.65 -17.54 8.79
C THR A 614 30.62 -16.33 9.70
N THR A 615 31.73 -16.06 10.39
CA THR A 615 31.85 -14.89 11.28
C THR A 615 32.36 -13.67 10.53
N TYR A 616 32.12 -12.47 11.08
CA TYR A 616 32.56 -11.22 10.45
C TYR A 616 34.09 -11.12 10.31
N ASP A 617 34.83 -11.67 11.27
CA ASP A 617 36.30 -11.63 11.26
C ASP A 617 36.89 -12.60 10.22
N GLU A 618 36.17 -13.67 9.86
CA GLU A 618 36.59 -14.61 8.79
C GLU A 618 36.55 -13.97 7.40
N ILE A 619 35.54 -13.11 7.15
CA ILE A 619 35.29 -12.54 5.81
C ILE A 619 35.99 -11.22 5.54
N ARG A 620 36.72 -10.67 6.52
CA ARG A 620 37.43 -9.40 6.39
C ARG A 620 38.93 -9.62 6.38
N THR A 621 39.58 -9.14 5.32
CA THR A 621 41.05 -9.14 5.22
C THR A 621 41.70 -7.90 5.83
N ARG A 622 40.91 -6.83 6.03
CA ARG A 622 41.32 -5.56 6.63
C ARG A 622 40.16 -4.88 7.37
N PRO A 623 40.42 -3.94 8.28
CA PRO A 623 39.36 -3.15 8.91
C PRO A 623 38.42 -2.51 7.88
N TYR A 624 37.14 -2.41 8.21
CA TYR A 624 36.15 -1.81 7.33
C TYR A 624 36.36 -0.30 7.26
N HIS A 625 36.38 0.23 6.05
CA HIS A 625 36.49 1.66 5.78
C HIS A 625 35.65 1.99 4.56
N TYR A 626 34.72 2.94 4.72
CA TYR A 626 33.85 3.42 3.67
C TYR A 626 34.07 4.91 3.49
N VAL A 627 34.28 5.31 2.24
CA VAL A 627 34.36 6.72 1.84
C VAL A 627 33.14 6.97 0.98
N ARG A 628 32.27 7.87 1.44
CA ARG A 628 31.04 8.20 0.73
C ARG A 628 31.37 8.93 -0.59
N PRO A 629 30.82 8.50 -1.73
CA PRO A 629 30.83 9.25 -2.99
C PRO A 629 29.97 10.52 -2.93
N LEU A 630 30.13 11.41 -3.93
CA LEU A 630 29.27 12.58 -4.07
C LEU A 630 27.80 12.16 -4.26
N THR A 631 26.91 12.84 -3.52
CA THR A 631 25.47 12.61 -3.61
C THR A 631 24.88 13.34 -4.80
N GLU A 632 24.19 12.60 -5.66
CA GLU A 632 23.44 13.11 -6.80
C GLU A 632 21.94 13.08 -6.49
N THR A 633 21.19 14.05 -7.04
CA THR A 633 19.74 14.15 -6.89
C THR A 633 19.05 13.78 -8.18
N LEU A 634 18.16 12.81 -8.09
CA LEU A 634 17.24 12.41 -9.15
C LEU A 634 15.88 13.04 -8.88
N SER A 635 15.27 13.62 -9.91
CA SER A 635 13.94 14.22 -9.84
C SER A 635 12.84 13.13 -9.85
N TYR A 636 11.61 13.50 -9.48
CA TYR A 636 10.47 12.59 -9.61
C TYR A 636 10.29 12.00 -11.02
N LEU A 637 10.62 12.76 -12.06
CA LEU A 637 10.50 12.31 -13.46
C LEU A 637 11.55 11.24 -13.79
N ASP A 638 12.77 11.40 -13.28
CA ASP A 638 13.82 10.37 -13.38
C ASP A 638 13.39 9.06 -12.71
N VAL A 639 12.74 9.17 -11.53
CA VAL A 639 12.23 8.01 -10.78
C VAL A 639 11.06 7.34 -11.49
N VAL A 640 10.15 8.13 -12.06
CA VAL A 640 9.05 7.60 -12.86
C VAL A 640 9.58 6.85 -14.08
N HIS A 641 10.56 7.41 -14.80
CA HIS A 641 11.20 6.72 -15.93
C HIS A 641 11.93 5.43 -15.53
N LEU A 642 12.53 5.41 -14.35
CA LEU A 642 13.21 4.24 -13.80
C LEU A 642 12.24 3.09 -13.49
N ILE A 643 11.09 3.38 -12.92
CA ILE A 643 10.11 2.37 -12.47
C ILE A 643 9.19 1.93 -13.61
N PHE A 644 8.70 2.88 -14.41
CA PHE A 644 7.64 2.65 -15.39
C PHE A 644 8.15 2.66 -16.84
N GLY A 645 9.44 2.94 -17.06
CA GLY A 645 10.05 3.04 -18.39
C GLY A 645 10.00 4.46 -18.96
N LYS A 646 10.63 4.69 -20.11
CA LYS A 646 10.82 6.04 -20.70
C LYS A 646 9.56 6.65 -21.35
N GLY A 647 8.39 6.03 -21.18
CA GLY A 647 7.13 6.47 -21.78
C GLY A 647 7.18 6.64 -23.30
N THR A 648 6.21 7.38 -23.85
CA THR A 648 6.16 7.67 -25.29
C THR A 648 6.98 8.93 -25.63
N PRO A 649 8.00 8.85 -26.51
CA PRO A 649 8.80 10.02 -26.83
C PRO A 649 7.97 11.06 -27.60
N ARG A 650 8.21 12.34 -27.30
CA ARG A 650 7.54 13.45 -27.99
C ARG A 650 8.02 13.53 -29.44
N LYS A 651 7.17 13.11 -30.39
CA LYS A 651 7.49 13.13 -31.83
C LYS A 651 7.19 14.45 -32.53
N THR A 652 6.33 15.29 -31.97
CA THR A 652 5.86 16.53 -32.63
C THR A 652 6.01 17.75 -31.75
N LEU A 653 6.45 18.86 -32.37
CA LEU A 653 6.42 20.18 -31.73
C LEU A 653 4.97 20.57 -31.36
N PRO A 654 4.75 21.09 -30.15
CA PRO A 654 3.48 21.67 -29.73
C PRO A 654 2.98 22.74 -30.69
N LYS A 655 1.66 22.80 -30.94
CA LYS A 655 1.06 23.77 -31.88
C LYS A 655 1.39 25.23 -31.52
N GLY A 656 1.31 25.60 -30.23
CA GLY A 656 1.67 26.94 -29.77
C GLY A 656 3.16 27.29 -29.91
N LEU A 657 4.04 26.28 -29.87
CA LEU A 657 5.46 26.45 -30.18
C LEU A 657 5.72 26.50 -31.68
N LYS A 658 4.99 25.71 -32.49
CA LYS A 658 5.07 25.78 -33.96
C LYS A 658 4.75 27.17 -34.48
N GLU A 659 3.69 27.81 -34.00
CA GLU A 659 3.32 29.17 -34.42
C GLU A 659 4.40 30.20 -34.05
N THR A 660 5.10 30.01 -32.92
CA THR A 660 6.21 30.90 -32.52
C THR A 660 7.51 30.60 -33.26
N PHE A 661 7.77 29.34 -33.62
CA PHE A 661 8.88 28.99 -34.49
C PHE A 661 8.62 29.46 -35.93
N GLU A 662 7.41 29.29 -36.46
CA GLU A 662 7.01 29.74 -37.80
C GLU A 662 7.07 31.28 -37.91
N ALA A 663 6.57 32.01 -36.90
CA ALA A 663 6.71 33.47 -36.85
C ALA A 663 8.17 33.95 -36.76
N ALA A 664 9.06 33.19 -36.10
CA ALA A 664 10.48 33.52 -36.03
C ALA A 664 11.26 33.13 -37.29
N ILE A 665 10.80 32.11 -38.02
CA ILE A 665 11.35 31.69 -39.33
C ILE A 665 10.95 32.68 -40.41
N ASP A 666 9.73 33.23 -40.40
CA ASP A 666 9.30 34.30 -41.32
C ASP A 666 10.12 35.60 -41.14
N ASP A 667 10.58 35.90 -39.92
CA ASP A 667 11.45 37.05 -39.64
C ASP A 667 12.95 36.80 -39.97
N SER A 668 13.38 35.55 -40.17
CA SER A 668 14.78 35.19 -40.45
C SER A 668 15.06 34.63 -41.85
N SER A 669 14.02 34.29 -42.62
CA SER A 669 14.18 33.68 -43.95
C SER A 669 14.25 34.69 -45.09
N ARG A 670 15.39 35.40 -45.14
CA ARG A 670 16.03 35.74 -46.42
C ARG A 670 17.53 35.49 -46.30
N ILE A 671 17.92 34.21 -46.31
CA ILE A 671 19.31 33.86 -46.59
C ILE A 671 19.59 34.37 -48.01
N ASP A 672 20.53 35.29 -48.15
CA ASP A 672 20.92 35.80 -49.47
C ASP A 672 21.54 34.65 -50.27
N ALA A 673 21.27 34.56 -51.58
CA ALA A 673 21.64 33.39 -52.39
C ALA A 673 23.15 33.07 -52.37
N ILE A 674 23.95 34.08 -52.06
CA ILE A 674 25.42 34.02 -51.94
C ILE A 674 25.84 33.31 -50.64
N GLU A 675 25.11 33.50 -49.55
CA GLU A 675 25.41 32.89 -48.25
C GLU A 675 25.05 31.40 -48.25
N TYR A 676 23.95 31.05 -48.92
CA TYR A 676 23.58 29.65 -49.16
C TYR A 676 24.65 28.92 -49.99
N GLN A 677 25.13 29.52 -51.08
CA GLN A 677 26.19 28.92 -51.89
C GLN A 677 27.51 28.73 -51.12
N LYS A 678 27.84 29.63 -50.20
CA LYS A 678 29.02 29.48 -49.34
C LYS A 678 28.88 28.33 -48.34
N LEU A 679 27.71 28.21 -47.71
CA LEU A 679 27.43 27.12 -46.78
C LEU A 679 27.39 25.77 -47.50
N ASP A 680 26.81 25.72 -48.70
CA ASP A 680 26.76 24.53 -49.54
C ASP A 680 28.17 24.09 -49.97
N GLN A 681 29.04 25.05 -50.35
CA GLN A 681 30.45 24.77 -50.62
C GLN A 681 31.22 24.26 -49.40
N GLN A 682 30.94 24.79 -48.19
CA GLN A 682 31.56 24.31 -46.95
C GLN A 682 31.10 22.90 -46.59
N LEU A 683 29.82 22.60 -46.81
CA LEU A 683 29.24 21.29 -46.57
C LEU A 683 29.83 20.25 -47.54
N PHE A 684 29.92 20.58 -48.82
CA PHE A 684 30.57 19.74 -49.83
C PHE A 684 32.04 19.46 -49.50
N HIS A 685 32.75 20.46 -48.98
CA HIS A 685 34.15 20.31 -48.58
C HIS A 685 34.32 19.43 -47.33
N LEU A 686 33.35 19.46 -46.41
CA LEU A 686 33.32 18.62 -45.22
C LEU A 686 32.94 17.17 -45.56
N GLU A 687 31.94 16.95 -46.41
CA GLU A 687 31.58 15.62 -46.91
C GLU A 687 32.74 14.98 -47.67
N HIS A 688 33.39 15.72 -48.57
CA HIS A 688 34.56 15.22 -49.29
C HIS A 688 35.76 14.96 -48.37
N SER A 689 35.91 15.71 -47.27
CA SER A 689 36.94 15.45 -46.26
C SER A 689 36.62 14.22 -45.41
N LYS A 690 35.34 13.94 -45.17
CA LYS A 690 34.86 12.74 -44.48
C LYS A 690 35.06 11.50 -45.34
N ASP A 691 34.72 11.55 -46.62
CA ASP A 691 34.96 10.46 -47.58
C ASP A 691 36.47 10.16 -47.73
N LEU A 692 37.32 11.19 -47.68
CA LEU A 692 38.78 11.02 -47.69
C LEU A 692 39.30 10.38 -46.40
N LEU A 693 38.69 10.68 -45.25
CA LEU A 693 39.03 10.06 -43.97
C LEU A 693 38.57 8.60 -43.93
N GLU A 694 37.35 8.30 -44.37
CA GLU A 694 36.83 6.93 -44.50
C GLU A 694 37.67 6.12 -45.50
N TYR A 695 38.10 6.70 -46.63
CA TYR A 695 39.01 6.04 -47.57
C TYR A 695 40.43 5.80 -47.01
N LEU A 696 40.91 6.66 -46.10
CA LEU A 696 42.20 6.48 -45.43
C LEU A 696 42.13 5.46 -44.28
N GLU A 697 40.98 5.34 -43.62
CA GLU A 697 40.71 4.28 -42.63
C GLU A 697 40.59 2.92 -43.31
N ASP A 698 39.85 2.80 -44.43
CA ASP A 698 39.71 1.56 -45.19
C ASP A 698 41.03 1.07 -45.82
N ASN A 699 41.91 1.98 -46.25
CA ASN A 699 43.25 1.62 -46.77
C ASN A 699 44.31 1.49 -45.65
N GLY A 700 43.95 1.74 -44.40
CA GLY A 700 44.81 1.57 -43.23
C GLY A 700 44.84 0.15 -42.69
N GLU A 701 43.87 -0.70 -43.05
CA GLU A 701 43.78 -2.10 -42.59
C GLU A 701 44.54 -3.11 -43.48
N GLU A 702 45.00 -2.73 -44.68
CA GLU A 702 45.94 -3.55 -45.46
C GLU A 702 47.39 -3.08 -45.25
N LYS A 703 48.02 -3.48 -44.14
CA LYS A 703 49.48 -3.65 -44.07
C LYS A 703 49.97 -4.59 -42.97
#